data_AF-A0A8T5TDF6-F1
#
_entry.id   AF-A0A8T5TDF6-F1
#
_cell.length_a   1.000
_cell.length_b   1.000
_cell.length_c   1.000
_cell.angle_alpha   90.00
_cell.angle_beta   90.00
_cell.angle_gamma   90.00
#
_symmetry.space_group_name_H-M   'P 1'
#
loop_
_entity.id
_entity.type
_entity.pdbx_description
1 polymer ?
#
loop_
_entity_poly.entity_id
_entity_poly.type
_entity_poly.pdbx_seq_one_letter_code
_entity_poly.pdbx_strand_id
1 'polypeptide(L)'
;MITTRESINYQFSIMFGYSSPNQENLIVGDIIGPGSLKKAIIKELSVDVIKYLTQFNAMLRDYTGSELFFIEFELKNFYPEDFKTRIFPKSMILVPGNYKDCESLMLALKPEIGYINIHKSNKAITHISRLFFEVEDYANNPELSNNQKEHVFRRFASRFTKKLYGQLIENKWNKEMIGLSDLMPTEKKFLEKYCKLKSRIDLQWHKNPTEITLSHNKFEKLKNPFEGKTAKEHLKFSITEPSANFVIEKTLNLGTNLLNLVNTGTIDYFQNKLVKFFIKNIEKDLAKVNELKSENWLISRIDIILEQIKTNIERFFSLSKDFQISGEKGSIDQILELFGKKIKNNNNNDFSELFNITSNFISQMIIKKDEIRANELTSVFNYFSELVNNTLMIINTYKYQYLVNRNLRLNIKNLIKELKEEFINEPKPSRILGERIFDEFHEHILKKIEIISFSNKNDREFDNKILLKSFKTLVFNNLDEFFRKIELKIKDIVSFTEINLQDSINIKDSIKGFKMFSDELHFLLSYILRYSTINRYLKEVPSSEISDPVLFSTKFHRFLEKRLSGIDLTWKNYILEWIKDYTKIFLKLNVKKEWTLIEIYNDFINYLEERESKSQDPEKFMEFLDNFIAQEKNEDKRDNLLSFLKQYEYFLGIKTEFPIYIKKKIENKISSLLATSQEIIPLEYFKVNESDNFYNYIRKNELKYFSKLIPIPKSLILKYNSTNEERELFKGDLFQVFNIKYWGDGYIMVNLLDNFKQVYREWIKEL
;
A
#
# COMPACT_ATOMS: atom_id res chain seq x y z
N MET A 1 -27.47 15.04 4.07
CA MET A 1 -28.05 14.34 2.91
C MET A 1 -27.19 14.73 1.70
N ILE A 2 -26.65 13.77 0.94
CA ILE A 2 -25.76 14.07 -0.21
C ILE A 2 -26.67 14.46 -1.39
N THR A 3 -26.47 15.62 -1.99
CA THR A 3 -27.22 16.01 -3.20
C THR A 3 -26.86 15.10 -4.38
N THR A 4 -27.76 14.90 -5.35
CA THR A 4 -27.53 14.06 -6.53
C THR A 4 -26.25 14.45 -7.30
N ARG A 5 -25.89 15.74 -7.26
CA ARG A 5 -24.67 16.29 -7.87
C ARG A 5 -23.41 15.93 -7.08
N GLU A 6 -23.46 16.06 -5.75
CA GLU A 6 -22.36 15.61 -4.89
C GLU A 6 -22.16 14.11 -5.01
N SER A 7 -23.22 13.30 -5.08
CA SER A 7 -23.10 11.84 -5.24
C SER A 7 -22.42 11.45 -6.56
N ILE A 8 -22.70 12.17 -7.65
CA ILE A 8 -21.99 11.95 -8.93
C ILE A 8 -20.52 12.36 -8.78
N ASN A 9 -20.21 13.48 -8.12
CA ASN A 9 -18.82 13.89 -7.87
C ASN A 9 -18.05 12.91 -6.97
N TYR A 10 -18.72 12.24 -6.02
CA TYR A 10 -18.11 11.17 -5.22
C TYR A 10 -17.82 9.91 -6.05
N GLN A 11 -18.61 9.63 -7.09
CA GLN A 11 -18.37 8.49 -7.99
C GLN A 11 -17.29 8.76 -9.05
N PHE A 12 -17.07 10.04 -9.39
CA PHE A 12 -16.10 10.49 -10.37
C PHE A 12 -15.13 11.48 -9.75
N SER A 13 -13.97 10.99 -9.32
CA SER A 13 -12.82 11.82 -8.97
C SER A 13 -11.69 11.54 -9.94
N ILE A 14 -10.92 12.56 -10.29
CA ILE A 14 -9.75 12.42 -11.17
C ILE A 14 -8.59 13.23 -10.62
N MET A 15 -7.41 12.65 -10.76
CA MET A 15 -6.14 13.25 -10.40
C MET A 15 -5.19 13.10 -11.57
N PHE A 16 -4.62 14.21 -12.01
CA PHE A 16 -3.64 14.26 -13.07
C PHE A 16 -2.31 14.75 -12.51
N GLY A 17 -1.23 14.10 -12.93
CA GLY A 17 0.14 14.53 -12.68
C GLY A 17 0.95 14.51 -13.97
N TYR A 18 1.94 15.39 -14.04
CA TYR A 18 2.93 15.47 -15.09
C TYR A 18 4.30 15.74 -14.47
N SER A 19 5.32 15.09 -15.02
CA SER A 19 6.72 15.21 -14.61
C SER A 19 7.62 15.30 -15.83
N SER A 20 8.55 16.25 -15.80
CA SER A 20 9.54 16.43 -16.86
C SER A 20 10.96 16.49 -16.27
N PRO A 21 11.93 15.79 -16.89
CA PRO A 21 13.34 15.91 -16.52
C PRO A 21 14.04 17.16 -17.12
N ASN A 22 13.40 17.90 -18.04
CA ASN A 22 14.05 18.97 -18.81
C ASN A 22 14.22 20.29 -18.03
N GLN A 23 13.32 20.59 -17.11
CA GLN A 23 13.49 21.62 -16.07
C GLN A 23 13.73 20.92 -14.73
N GLU A 24 14.61 21.45 -13.85
CA GLU A 24 14.92 20.87 -12.53
C GLU A 24 13.68 20.30 -11.82
N ASN A 25 13.46 18.99 -12.01
CA ASN A 25 12.35 18.18 -11.51
C ASN A 25 10.97 18.89 -11.53
N LEU A 26 10.54 19.42 -12.69
CA LEU A 26 9.20 19.98 -12.82
C LEU A 26 8.14 18.91 -12.58
N ILE A 27 7.39 19.02 -11.47
CA ILE A 27 6.23 18.19 -11.18
C ILE A 27 5.00 19.06 -10.92
N VAL A 28 3.96 18.84 -11.71
CA VAL A 28 2.71 19.62 -11.68
C VAL A 28 1.50 18.73 -11.89
N GLY A 29 0.36 19.15 -11.36
CA GLY A 29 -0.88 18.38 -11.45
C GLY A 29 -2.09 19.12 -10.91
N ASP A 30 -3.26 18.51 -11.07
CA ASP A 30 -4.51 19.02 -10.51
C ASP A 30 -5.46 17.87 -10.17
N ILE A 31 -6.40 18.12 -9.25
CA ILE A 31 -7.38 17.15 -8.76
C ILE A 31 -8.78 17.73 -8.92
N ILE A 32 -9.69 16.94 -9.45
CA ILE A 32 -11.13 17.21 -9.43
C ILE A 32 -11.78 16.13 -8.57
N GLY A 33 -12.41 16.55 -7.47
CA GLY A 33 -13.07 15.67 -6.51
C GLY A 33 -14.16 16.39 -5.74
N PRO A 34 -14.87 15.69 -4.85
CA PRO A 34 -16.02 16.22 -4.11
C PRO A 34 -15.63 17.29 -3.06
N GLY A 35 -14.36 17.33 -2.63
CA GLY A 35 -13.86 18.28 -1.63
C GLY A 35 -13.18 19.51 -2.23
N SER A 36 -13.31 20.66 -1.56
CA SER A 36 -12.60 21.90 -1.88
C SER A 36 -11.15 21.88 -1.34
N LEU A 37 -10.26 21.12 -1.99
CA LEU A 37 -8.85 21.04 -1.58
C LEU A 37 -8.11 22.36 -1.82
N LYS A 38 -7.19 22.70 -0.90
CA LYS A 38 -6.23 23.78 -1.13
C LYS A 38 -5.24 23.41 -2.24
N LYS A 39 -4.87 24.39 -3.07
CA LYS A 39 -3.86 24.25 -4.13
C LYS A 39 -2.52 23.66 -3.65
N ALA A 40 -2.09 23.96 -2.43
CA ALA A 40 -0.86 23.40 -1.86
C ALA A 40 -0.94 21.87 -1.66
N ILE A 41 -2.08 21.40 -1.12
CA ILE A 41 -2.32 19.97 -0.90
C ILE A 41 -2.44 19.23 -2.25
N ILE A 42 -3.05 19.86 -3.24
CA ILE A 42 -3.14 19.31 -4.61
C ILE A 42 -1.73 19.08 -5.18
N LYS A 43 -0.81 20.04 -5.02
CA LYS A 43 0.58 19.91 -5.48
C LYS A 43 1.30 18.74 -4.80
N GLU A 44 1.23 18.65 -3.48
CA GLU A 44 1.85 17.56 -2.70
C GLU A 44 1.33 16.20 -3.16
N LEU A 45 0.01 16.05 -3.28
CA LEU A 45 -0.61 14.81 -3.73
C LEU A 45 -0.13 14.45 -5.15
N SER A 46 -0.10 15.42 -6.08
CA SER A 46 0.35 15.19 -7.47
C SER A 46 1.81 14.72 -7.54
N VAL A 47 2.68 15.25 -6.67
CA VAL A 47 4.08 14.81 -6.56
C VAL A 47 4.17 13.36 -6.09
N ASP A 48 3.42 13.00 -5.05
CA ASP A 48 3.43 11.65 -4.51
C ASP A 48 2.95 10.63 -5.56
N VAL A 49 1.89 10.94 -6.30
CA VAL A 49 1.34 10.07 -7.35
C VAL A 49 2.35 9.80 -8.46
N ILE A 50 3.07 10.81 -8.93
CA ILE A 50 4.14 10.64 -9.93
C ILE A 50 5.29 9.80 -9.35
N LYS A 51 5.73 10.11 -8.13
CA LYS A 51 6.82 9.38 -7.48
C LYS A 51 6.50 7.88 -7.38
N TYR A 52 5.27 7.52 -7.04
CA TYR A 52 4.84 6.12 -7.02
C TYR A 52 4.91 5.47 -8.41
N LEU A 53 4.51 6.17 -9.48
CA LEU A 53 4.62 5.66 -10.85
C LEU A 53 6.07 5.40 -11.25
N THR A 54 6.95 6.38 -11.07
CA THR A 54 8.35 6.27 -11.49
C THR A 54 9.06 5.14 -10.74
N GLN A 55 8.84 5.02 -9.43
CA GLN A 55 9.36 3.91 -8.62
C GLN A 55 8.79 2.56 -9.05
N PHE A 56 7.50 2.50 -9.36
CA PHE A 56 6.84 1.28 -9.81
C PHE A 56 7.34 0.83 -11.20
N ASN A 57 7.49 1.76 -12.15
CA ASN A 57 8.04 1.47 -13.47
C ASN A 57 9.50 1.01 -13.41
N ALA A 58 10.33 1.63 -12.56
CA ALA A 58 11.71 1.19 -12.37
C ALA A 58 11.78 -0.27 -11.87
N MET A 59 10.90 -0.62 -10.93
CA MET A 59 10.75 -1.99 -10.45
C MET A 59 10.24 -2.93 -11.54
N LEU A 60 9.20 -2.56 -12.30
CA LEU A 60 8.67 -3.38 -13.39
C LEU A 60 9.73 -3.67 -14.47
N ARG A 61 10.58 -2.70 -14.82
CA ARG A 61 11.67 -2.92 -15.79
C ARG A 61 12.64 -4.01 -15.33
N ASP A 62 13.01 -4.03 -14.05
CA ASP A 62 13.93 -5.04 -13.50
C ASP A 62 13.30 -6.44 -13.41
N TYR A 63 12.05 -6.52 -12.93
CA TYR A 63 11.37 -7.79 -12.66
C TYR A 63 10.61 -8.38 -13.84
N THR A 64 10.21 -7.58 -14.83
CA THR A 64 9.36 -8.03 -15.95
C THR A 64 9.87 -7.61 -17.34
N GLY A 65 10.84 -6.70 -17.43
CA GLY A 65 11.25 -6.09 -18.69
C GLY A 65 10.20 -5.16 -19.31
N SER A 66 9.16 -4.79 -18.55
CA SER A 66 8.01 -4.06 -19.04
C SER A 66 7.76 -2.78 -18.22
N GLU A 67 6.93 -1.90 -18.75
CA GLU A 67 6.43 -0.70 -18.07
C GLU A 67 4.92 -0.79 -17.87
N LEU A 68 4.42 0.00 -16.92
CA LEU A 68 2.99 0.06 -16.70
C LEU A 68 2.28 0.64 -17.92
N PHE A 69 1.25 -0.05 -18.42
CA PHE A 69 0.36 0.45 -19.45
C PHE A 69 -1.01 0.84 -18.88
N PHE A 70 -1.55 0.05 -17.95
CA PHE A 70 -2.85 0.29 -17.32
C PHE A 70 -3.05 -0.56 -16.05
N ILE A 71 -3.71 -0.01 -15.03
CA ILE A 71 -4.25 -0.79 -13.90
C ILE A 71 -5.71 -0.42 -13.66
N GLU A 72 -6.54 -1.44 -13.43
CA GLU A 72 -7.87 -1.28 -12.84
C GLU A 72 -7.93 -2.01 -11.49
N PHE A 73 -8.30 -1.28 -10.46
CA PHE A 73 -8.63 -1.80 -9.13
C PHE A 73 -10.15 -1.85 -8.97
N GLU A 74 -10.66 -2.99 -8.52
CA GLU A 74 -12.01 -3.10 -7.96
C GLU A 74 -11.98 -2.58 -6.52
N LEU A 75 -12.88 -1.66 -6.19
CA LEU A 75 -13.00 -1.11 -4.85
C LEU A 75 -14.05 -1.89 -4.08
N LYS A 76 -13.59 -2.70 -3.10
CA LYS A 76 -14.48 -3.49 -2.26
C LYS A 76 -14.73 -2.80 -0.94
N ASN A 77 -16.00 -2.74 -0.54
CA ASN A 77 -16.40 -2.36 0.79
C ASN A 77 -16.57 -3.62 1.64
N PHE A 78 -15.75 -3.79 2.66
CA PHE A 78 -15.86 -4.91 3.60
C PHE A 78 -16.81 -4.61 4.78
N TYR A 79 -17.53 -3.48 4.75
CA TYR A 79 -18.48 -3.02 5.77
C TYR A 79 -19.93 -3.19 5.29
N PRO A 80 -20.65 -4.25 5.71
CA PRO A 80 -21.96 -4.62 5.16
C PRO A 80 -23.08 -3.59 5.41
N GLU A 81 -23.00 -2.84 6.51
CA GLU A 81 -24.08 -1.93 6.92
C GLU A 81 -24.13 -0.61 6.14
N ASP A 82 -23.01 -0.18 5.55
CA ASP A 82 -22.89 1.11 4.86
C ASP A 82 -23.37 1.07 3.41
N PHE A 83 -23.62 -0.14 2.87
CA PHE A 83 -24.18 -0.32 1.52
C PHE A 83 -25.55 0.34 1.35
N LYS A 84 -26.25 0.62 2.45
CA LYS A 84 -27.61 1.20 2.42
C LYS A 84 -27.64 2.73 2.35
N THR A 85 -26.55 3.44 2.65
CA THR A 85 -26.58 4.91 2.83
C THR A 85 -25.55 5.69 2.02
N ARG A 86 -24.45 5.08 1.54
CA ARG A 86 -23.39 5.76 0.76
C ARG A 86 -23.23 5.16 -0.64
N ILE A 87 -22.96 6.03 -1.60
CA ILE A 87 -22.73 5.65 -3.00
C ILE A 87 -21.22 5.67 -3.25
N PHE A 88 -20.62 4.49 -3.32
CA PHE A 88 -19.18 4.35 -3.57
C PHE A 88 -18.86 4.13 -5.05
N PRO A 89 -17.69 4.60 -5.53
CA PRO A 89 -17.13 4.14 -6.80
C PRO A 89 -16.83 2.64 -6.70
N LYS A 90 -17.03 1.93 -7.81
CA LYS A 90 -16.75 0.49 -7.91
C LYS A 90 -15.36 0.20 -8.45
N SER A 91 -14.74 1.14 -9.16
CA SER A 91 -13.38 0.99 -9.67
C SER A 91 -12.53 2.24 -9.51
N MET A 92 -11.22 2.00 -9.43
CA MET A 92 -10.17 3.00 -9.51
C MET A 92 -9.21 2.60 -10.63
N ILE A 93 -8.94 3.51 -11.56
CA ILE A 93 -8.11 3.25 -12.74
C ILE A 93 -6.87 4.13 -12.71
N LEU A 94 -5.76 3.54 -13.15
CA LEU A 94 -4.48 4.18 -13.28
C LEU A 94 -4.02 4.09 -14.73
N VAL A 95 -3.85 5.24 -15.38
CA VAL A 95 -3.47 5.34 -16.80
C VAL A 95 -2.23 6.22 -16.91
N PRO A 96 -1.04 5.64 -17.14
CA PRO A 96 0.15 6.41 -17.46
C PRO A 96 0.12 6.90 -18.91
N GLY A 97 0.89 7.95 -19.19
CA GLY A 97 1.24 8.40 -20.53
C GLY A 97 2.67 8.92 -20.55
N ASN A 98 3.36 8.76 -21.67
CA ASN A 98 4.77 9.14 -21.81
C ASN A 98 5.00 9.84 -23.16
N TYR A 99 5.79 10.91 -23.17
CA TYR A 99 6.28 11.54 -24.39
C TYR A 99 7.69 12.15 -24.16
N LYS A 100 8.70 11.74 -24.96
CA LYS A 100 10.08 12.26 -24.89
C LYS A 100 10.60 12.37 -23.44
N ASP A 101 10.61 11.25 -22.74
CA ASP A 101 11.04 11.11 -21.34
C ASP A 101 10.16 11.82 -20.29
N CYS A 102 9.12 12.54 -20.71
CA CYS A 102 8.15 13.14 -19.81
C CYS A 102 7.08 12.13 -19.43
N GLU A 103 6.84 11.99 -18.13
CA GLU A 103 5.83 11.08 -17.59
C GLU A 103 4.58 11.85 -17.20
N SER A 104 3.42 11.26 -17.47
CA SER A 104 2.14 11.75 -16.98
C SER A 104 1.32 10.61 -16.45
N LEU A 105 0.43 10.93 -15.53
CA LEU A 105 -0.40 9.94 -14.86
C LEU A 105 -1.79 10.49 -14.64
N MET A 106 -2.77 9.65 -14.96
CA MET A 106 -4.15 9.85 -14.54
C MET A 106 -4.56 8.75 -13.58
N LEU A 107 -5.06 9.15 -12.42
CA LEU A 107 -5.79 8.29 -11.47
C LEU A 107 -7.25 8.74 -11.47
N ALA A 108 -8.19 7.83 -11.70
CA ALA A 108 -9.61 8.17 -11.74
C ALA A 108 -10.50 7.14 -11.04
N LEU A 109 -11.61 7.58 -10.46
CA LEU A 109 -12.66 6.74 -9.89
C LEU A 109 -13.83 6.61 -10.86
N LYS A 110 -14.49 5.45 -10.88
CA LYS A 110 -15.70 5.22 -11.66
C LYS A 110 -16.76 4.41 -10.90
N PRO A 111 -18.04 4.59 -11.26
CA PRO A 111 -19.16 3.81 -10.70
C PRO A 111 -19.23 2.36 -11.23
N GLU A 112 -18.45 2.01 -12.25
CA GLU A 112 -18.54 0.72 -12.96
C GLU A 112 -17.14 0.12 -13.18
N ILE A 113 -17.09 -1.21 -13.37
CA ILE A 113 -15.85 -1.98 -13.52
C ILE A 113 -15.81 -2.63 -14.91
N GLY A 114 -14.69 -2.50 -15.64
CA GLY A 114 -14.41 -3.23 -16.88
C GLY A 114 -14.98 -2.62 -18.17
N TYR A 115 -15.59 -1.43 -18.11
CA TYR A 115 -16.23 -0.77 -19.26
C TYR A 115 -15.32 0.23 -20.00
N ILE A 116 -14.00 0.18 -19.80
CA ILE A 116 -13.07 1.16 -20.37
C ILE A 116 -12.33 0.63 -21.59
N ASN A 117 -12.29 1.44 -22.64
CA ASN A 117 -11.37 1.30 -23.76
C ASN A 117 -9.97 1.78 -23.34
N ILE A 118 -9.17 0.84 -22.86
CA ILE A 118 -7.83 1.06 -22.30
C ILE A 118 -6.88 1.75 -23.30
N HIS A 119 -6.98 1.40 -24.59
CA HIS A 119 -6.11 1.98 -25.62
C HIS A 119 -6.50 3.41 -25.96
N LYS A 120 -7.80 3.72 -26.03
CA LYS A 120 -8.26 5.11 -26.21
C LYS A 120 -7.88 5.99 -25.03
N SER A 121 -8.00 5.49 -23.79
CA SER A 121 -7.61 6.27 -22.61
C SER A 121 -6.10 6.52 -22.58
N ASN A 122 -5.26 5.50 -22.80
CA ASN A 122 -3.81 5.67 -22.86
C ASN A 122 -3.37 6.64 -23.98
N LYS A 123 -3.98 6.56 -25.18
CA LYS A 123 -3.74 7.52 -26.27
C LYS A 123 -4.12 8.95 -25.87
N ALA A 124 -5.22 9.13 -25.15
CA ALA A 124 -5.65 10.45 -24.68
C ALA A 124 -4.67 11.04 -23.66
N ILE A 125 -4.18 10.22 -22.71
CA ILE A 125 -3.18 10.67 -21.72
C ILE A 125 -1.86 11.01 -22.43
N THR A 126 -1.37 10.13 -23.29
CA THR A 126 -0.13 10.34 -24.06
C THR A 126 -0.20 11.60 -24.92
N HIS A 127 -1.35 11.88 -25.54
CA HIS A 127 -1.55 13.11 -26.28
C HIS A 127 -1.51 14.35 -25.36
N ILE A 128 -2.04 14.26 -24.14
CA ILE A 128 -1.90 15.33 -23.14
C ILE A 128 -0.44 15.50 -22.72
N SER A 129 0.33 14.43 -22.54
CA SER A 129 1.77 14.51 -22.24
C SER A 129 2.51 15.29 -23.33
N ARG A 130 2.20 15.02 -24.60
CA ARG A 130 2.75 15.76 -25.74
C ARG A 130 2.38 17.24 -25.70
N LEU A 131 1.11 17.56 -25.48
CA LEU A 131 0.66 18.96 -25.38
C LEU A 131 1.31 19.68 -24.18
N PHE A 132 1.56 18.97 -23.08
CA PHE A 132 2.22 19.55 -21.92
C PHE A 132 3.71 19.83 -22.19
N PHE A 133 4.38 18.91 -22.89
CA PHE A 133 5.75 19.11 -23.36
C PHE A 133 5.86 20.34 -24.29
N GLU A 134 4.91 20.52 -25.21
CA GLU A 134 4.84 21.73 -26.05
C GLU A 134 4.66 23.03 -25.22
N VAL A 135 3.90 22.95 -24.12
CA VAL A 135 3.76 24.07 -23.16
C VAL A 135 5.06 24.31 -22.40
N GLU A 136 5.80 23.27 -22.05
CA GLU A 136 7.12 23.39 -21.42
C GLU A 136 8.13 24.10 -22.33
N ASP A 137 8.22 23.69 -23.59
CA ASP A 137 9.06 24.33 -24.60
C ASP A 137 8.74 25.83 -24.72
N TYR A 138 7.46 26.20 -24.67
CA TYR A 138 7.04 27.60 -24.73
C TYR A 138 7.30 28.37 -23.41
N ALA A 139 7.05 27.73 -22.26
CA ALA A 139 7.25 28.32 -20.94
C ALA A 139 8.74 28.47 -20.56
N ASN A 140 9.64 27.80 -21.28
CA ASN A 140 11.09 27.94 -21.17
C ASN A 140 11.64 29.30 -21.67
N ASN A 141 10.78 30.21 -22.12
CA ASN A 141 11.17 31.56 -22.52
C ASN A 141 11.89 32.31 -21.36
N PRO A 142 13.08 32.90 -21.57
CA PRO A 142 13.85 33.62 -20.55
C PRO A 142 13.12 34.84 -19.95
N GLU A 143 12.10 35.38 -20.62
CA GLU A 143 11.33 36.53 -20.13
C GLU A 143 10.37 36.19 -18.98
N LEU A 144 10.07 34.91 -18.76
CA LEU A 144 9.17 34.48 -17.69
C LEU A 144 9.94 34.27 -16.38
N SER A 145 9.50 34.95 -15.31
CA SER A 145 9.95 34.63 -13.96
C SER A 145 9.47 33.24 -13.51
N ASN A 146 10.16 32.61 -12.55
CA ASN A 146 9.79 31.30 -12.02
C ASN A 146 8.35 31.23 -11.50
N ASN A 147 7.86 32.31 -10.86
CA ASN A 147 6.48 32.40 -10.38
C ASN A 147 5.46 32.41 -11.54
N GLN A 148 5.80 33.07 -12.65
CA GLN A 148 4.95 33.10 -13.85
C GLN A 148 4.97 31.73 -14.54
N LYS A 149 6.13 31.08 -14.67
CA LYS A 149 6.24 29.71 -15.20
C LYS A 149 5.37 28.73 -14.42
N GLU A 150 5.48 28.74 -13.09
CA GLU A 150 4.65 27.88 -12.23
C GLU A 150 3.15 28.18 -12.39
N HIS A 151 2.77 29.46 -12.55
CA HIS A 151 1.38 29.83 -12.80
C HIS A 151 0.85 29.29 -14.14
N VAL A 152 1.66 29.35 -15.20
CA VAL A 152 1.34 28.78 -16.52
C VAL A 152 1.11 27.29 -16.40
N PHE A 153 2.07 26.55 -15.84
CA PHE A 153 1.95 25.09 -15.70
C PHE A 153 0.73 24.67 -14.89
N ARG A 154 0.42 25.37 -13.79
CA ARG A 154 -0.79 25.10 -12.99
C ARG A 154 -2.07 25.34 -13.78
N ARG A 155 -2.14 26.40 -14.59
CA ARG A 155 -3.32 26.66 -15.44
C ARG A 155 -3.52 25.56 -16.47
N PHE A 156 -2.43 25.10 -17.10
CA PHE A 156 -2.50 24.02 -18.08
C PHE A 156 -2.87 22.68 -17.43
N ALA A 157 -2.25 22.33 -16.30
CA ALA A 157 -2.63 21.15 -15.52
C ALA A 157 -4.13 21.15 -15.21
N SER A 158 -4.68 22.26 -14.72
CA SER A 158 -6.12 22.37 -14.43
C SER A 158 -7.01 22.23 -15.67
N ARG A 159 -6.62 22.82 -16.80
CA ARG A 159 -7.35 22.67 -18.07
C ARG A 159 -7.34 21.23 -18.56
N PHE A 160 -6.19 20.54 -18.48
CA PHE A 160 -6.08 19.15 -18.89
C PHE A 160 -6.85 18.21 -17.96
N THR A 161 -6.82 18.42 -16.65
CA THR A 161 -7.64 17.66 -15.69
C THR A 161 -9.13 17.82 -15.97
N LYS A 162 -9.60 19.05 -16.26
CA LYS A 162 -11.01 19.29 -16.68
C LYS A 162 -11.37 18.59 -17.97
N LYS A 163 -10.46 18.59 -18.97
CA LYS A 163 -10.65 17.89 -20.24
C LYS A 163 -10.81 16.38 -20.00
N LEU A 164 -9.93 15.79 -19.19
CA LEU A 164 -9.99 14.37 -18.84
C LEU A 164 -11.25 14.02 -18.04
N TYR A 165 -11.64 14.86 -17.10
CA TYR A 165 -12.88 14.71 -16.34
C TYR A 165 -14.11 14.70 -17.25
N GLY A 166 -14.18 15.63 -18.22
CA GLY A 166 -15.25 15.66 -19.21
C GLY A 166 -15.27 14.38 -20.06
N GLN A 167 -14.11 13.90 -20.51
CA GLN A 167 -14.02 12.63 -21.25
C GLN A 167 -14.49 11.42 -20.44
N LEU A 168 -14.21 11.40 -19.13
CA LEU A 168 -14.63 10.35 -18.22
C LEU A 168 -16.16 10.34 -18.01
N ILE A 169 -16.76 11.51 -17.74
CA ILE A 169 -18.20 11.66 -17.48
C ILE A 169 -19.03 11.43 -18.73
N GLU A 170 -18.59 11.97 -19.87
CA GLU A 170 -19.26 11.78 -21.15
C GLU A 170 -19.11 10.35 -21.69
N ASN A 171 -18.50 9.44 -20.91
CA ASN A 171 -18.31 8.05 -21.29
C ASN A 171 -17.57 7.88 -22.63
N LYS A 172 -16.72 8.84 -23.01
CA LYS A 172 -15.95 8.81 -24.27
C LYS A 172 -14.96 7.65 -24.35
N TRP A 173 -14.56 7.13 -23.19
CA TRP A 173 -13.75 5.93 -23.08
C TRP A 173 -14.56 4.67 -22.83
N ASN A 174 -15.89 4.72 -22.83
CA ASN A 174 -16.68 3.51 -22.67
C ASN A 174 -16.53 2.60 -23.89
N LYS A 175 -16.71 1.31 -23.64
CA LYS A 175 -16.48 0.26 -24.62
C LYS A 175 -17.69 -0.03 -25.54
N GLU A 176 -18.90 0.48 -25.25
CA GLU A 176 -20.15 -0.09 -25.81
C GLU A 176 -20.59 0.44 -27.19
N MET A 177 -20.63 -0.45 -28.20
CA MET A 177 -21.85 -1.12 -28.67
C MET A 177 -21.49 -2.44 -29.37
N ILE A 178 -22.39 -3.43 -29.24
CA ILE A 178 -22.42 -4.69 -29.98
C ILE A 178 -22.20 -4.40 -31.47
N GLY A 179 -21.15 -4.97 -32.06
CA GLY A 179 -20.99 -5.05 -33.52
C GLY A 179 -19.72 -4.46 -34.13
N LEU A 180 -19.05 -3.48 -33.50
CA LEU A 180 -17.88 -2.80 -34.09
C LEU A 180 -16.87 -2.30 -33.04
N SER A 181 -16.51 -3.11 -32.05
CA SER A 181 -15.29 -2.82 -31.28
C SER A 181 -14.10 -3.32 -32.08
N ASP A 182 -13.23 -2.41 -32.51
CA ASP A 182 -11.89 -2.79 -32.97
C ASP A 182 -11.30 -3.74 -31.92
N LEU A 183 -11.04 -4.95 -32.36
CA LEU A 183 -10.45 -6.01 -31.57
C LEU A 183 -9.10 -5.53 -31.02
N MET A 184 -8.97 -5.42 -29.69
CA MET A 184 -7.77 -4.84 -29.06
C MET A 184 -6.77 -5.93 -28.65
N PRO A 185 -5.45 -5.67 -28.71
CA PRO A 185 -4.42 -6.68 -28.40
C PRO A 185 -4.44 -7.17 -26.94
N THR A 186 -5.09 -6.41 -26.05
CA THR A 186 -5.22 -6.73 -24.61
C THR A 186 -6.55 -7.42 -24.28
N GLU A 187 -7.34 -7.82 -25.29
CA GLU A 187 -8.59 -8.55 -25.09
C GLU A 187 -8.37 -10.06 -24.99
N LYS A 188 -9.22 -10.73 -24.21
CA LYS A 188 -9.14 -12.17 -23.94
C LYS A 188 -9.00 -13.05 -25.19
N LYS A 189 -9.51 -12.62 -26.35
CA LYS A 189 -9.42 -13.35 -27.62
C LYS A 189 -7.98 -13.42 -28.18
N PHE A 190 -7.15 -12.42 -27.91
CA PHE A 190 -5.75 -12.36 -28.39
C PHE A 190 -4.74 -12.78 -27.33
N LEU A 191 -5.22 -13.03 -26.13
CA LEU A 191 -4.40 -13.31 -24.96
C LEU A 191 -4.33 -14.80 -24.71
N GLU A 192 -3.12 -15.35 -24.69
CA GLU A 192 -2.87 -16.74 -24.34
C GLU A 192 -2.33 -16.84 -22.91
N LYS A 193 -2.87 -17.79 -22.15
CA LYS A 193 -2.51 -17.99 -20.75
C LYS A 193 -1.28 -18.88 -20.66
N TYR A 194 -0.24 -18.40 -19.98
CA TYR A 194 0.99 -19.17 -19.80
C TYR A 194 1.34 -19.45 -18.33
N CYS A 195 0.79 -18.70 -17.37
CA CYS A 195 1.03 -18.94 -15.94
C CYS A 195 -0.22 -18.66 -15.09
N LYS A 196 -0.28 -19.27 -13.90
CA LYS A 196 -1.32 -19.01 -12.90
C LYS A 196 -0.76 -19.04 -11.49
N LEU A 197 -1.14 -18.04 -10.69
CA LEU A 197 -0.90 -17.98 -9.26
C LEU A 197 -2.22 -18.12 -8.50
N LYS A 198 -2.21 -18.87 -7.40
CA LYS A 198 -3.26 -18.86 -6.38
C LYS A 198 -2.63 -18.41 -5.06
N SER A 199 -3.28 -17.49 -4.35
CA SER A 199 -2.82 -17.02 -3.04
C SER A 199 -4.02 -16.70 -2.14
N ARG A 200 -3.75 -16.48 -0.86
CA ARG A 200 -4.64 -15.79 0.07
C ARG A 200 -4.18 -14.36 0.29
N ILE A 201 -5.12 -13.47 0.57
CA ILE A 201 -4.90 -12.07 0.91
C ILE A 201 -5.13 -11.87 2.40
N ASP A 202 -4.19 -11.19 3.04
CA ASP A 202 -4.26 -10.77 4.44
C ASP A 202 -4.22 -9.24 4.54
N LEU A 203 -5.27 -8.64 5.11
CA LEU A 203 -5.42 -7.20 5.29
C LEU A 203 -4.90 -6.76 6.67
N GLN A 204 -4.09 -5.69 6.71
CA GLN A 204 -3.54 -5.09 7.93
C GLN A 204 -4.24 -3.75 8.23
N TRP A 205 -5.46 -3.82 8.77
CA TRP A 205 -6.35 -2.66 8.98
C TRP A 205 -5.82 -1.57 9.91
N HIS A 206 -4.95 -1.95 10.84
CA HIS A 206 -4.37 -1.03 11.83
C HIS A 206 -3.28 -0.13 11.24
N LYS A 207 -2.72 -0.49 10.09
CA LYS A 207 -1.72 0.31 9.38
C LYS A 207 -2.35 1.44 8.57
N ASN A 208 -1.58 2.50 8.32
CA ASN A 208 -2.01 3.68 7.56
C ASN A 208 -0.93 4.07 6.54
N PRO A 209 -1.16 3.85 5.23
CA PRO A 209 -2.31 3.20 4.63
C PRO A 209 -2.42 1.70 5.00
N THR A 210 -3.60 1.11 4.82
CA THR A 210 -3.81 -0.33 5.00
C THR A 210 -2.83 -1.10 4.12
N GLU A 211 -2.10 -2.04 4.70
CA GLU A 211 -1.22 -2.93 3.93
C GLU A 211 -1.95 -4.22 3.56
N ILE A 212 -1.61 -4.77 2.39
CA ILE A 212 -2.18 -6.01 1.89
C ILE A 212 -1.04 -6.97 1.57
N THR A 213 -0.99 -8.10 2.28
CA THR A 213 0.04 -9.13 2.10
C THR A 213 -0.55 -10.39 1.47
N LEU A 214 0.27 -11.09 0.70
CA LEU A 214 -0.06 -12.39 0.13
C LEU A 214 0.47 -13.51 1.04
N SER A 215 -0.32 -14.56 1.24
CA SER A 215 0.09 -15.75 1.99
C SER A 215 -0.34 -17.04 1.25
N HIS A 216 0.39 -18.14 1.49
CA HIS A 216 0.11 -19.45 0.88
C HIS A 216 0.14 -19.45 -0.66
N ASN A 217 1.17 -18.82 -1.24
CA ASN A 217 1.35 -18.75 -2.69
C ASN A 217 1.51 -20.16 -3.29
N LYS A 218 0.70 -20.48 -4.30
CA LYS A 218 0.80 -21.69 -5.10
C LYS A 218 0.83 -21.32 -6.58
N PHE A 219 1.95 -21.62 -7.23
CA PHE A 219 2.10 -21.41 -8.66
C PHE A 219 1.77 -22.69 -9.43
N GLU A 220 1.03 -22.54 -10.51
CA GLU A 220 1.00 -23.57 -11.56
C GLU A 220 2.14 -23.25 -12.53
N LYS A 221 3.02 -24.24 -12.75
CA LYS A 221 4.20 -24.13 -13.61
C LYS A 221 3.87 -23.45 -14.93
N LEU A 222 4.79 -22.62 -15.42
CA LEU A 222 4.79 -22.07 -16.78
C LEU A 222 4.42 -23.14 -17.80
N LYS A 223 3.21 -23.03 -18.36
CA LYS A 223 2.76 -23.82 -19.50
C LYS A 223 2.93 -22.96 -20.73
N ASN A 224 3.87 -23.32 -21.59
CA ASN A 224 4.01 -22.63 -22.86
C ASN A 224 2.81 -22.99 -23.75
N PRO A 225 2.00 -22.03 -24.20
CA PRO A 225 0.91 -22.32 -25.12
C PRO A 225 1.41 -22.64 -26.55
N PHE A 226 2.71 -22.48 -26.81
CA PHE A 226 3.36 -22.69 -28.10
C PHE A 226 4.19 -23.97 -28.14
N GLU A 227 4.46 -24.44 -29.35
CA GLU A 227 5.34 -25.60 -29.63
C GLU A 227 6.62 -25.17 -30.38
N GLY A 228 7.64 -26.03 -30.36
CA GLY A 228 8.85 -25.87 -31.17
C GLY A 228 9.64 -24.58 -30.92
N LYS A 229 10.01 -23.89 -32.01
CA LYS A 229 10.83 -22.66 -31.99
C LYS A 229 10.09 -21.48 -31.33
N THR A 230 8.80 -21.34 -31.59
CA THR A 230 7.96 -20.28 -31.02
C THR A 230 7.91 -20.39 -29.50
N ALA A 231 7.88 -21.61 -28.96
CA ALA A 231 7.94 -21.86 -27.52
C ALA A 231 9.27 -21.38 -26.89
N LYS A 232 10.40 -21.65 -27.54
CA LYS A 232 11.72 -21.19 -27.08
C LYS A 232 11.83 -19.67 -27.07
N GLU A 233 11.29 -19.00 -28.08
CA GLU A 233 11.31 -17.54 -28.18
C GLU A 233 10.37 -16.90 -27.16
N HIS A 234 9.18 -17.47 -26.94
CA HIS A 234 8.24 -17.00 -25.92
C HIS A 234 8.85 -17.00 -24.51
N LEU A 235 9.62 -18.03 -24.16
CA LEU A 235 10.29 -18.13 -22.85
C LEU A 235 11.22 -16.94 -22.56
N LYS A 236 11.81 -16.32 -23.59
CA LYS A 236 12.68 -15.14 -23.43
C LYS A 236 11.91 -13.90 -22.98
N PHE A 237 10.60 -13.85 -23.25
CA PHE A 237 9.73 -12.71 -22.95
C PHE A 237 8.67 -13.00 -21.88
N SER A 238 8.64 -14.22 -21.32
CA SER A 238 7.70 -14.57 -20.27
C SER A 238 8.15 -14.05 -18.89
N ILE A 239 7.19 -13.76 -18.00
CA ILE A 239 7.47 -13.38 -16.62
C ILE A 239 7.60 -14.65 -15.77
N THR A 240 8.65 -14.72 -14.96
CA THR A 240 8.85 -15.83 -14.01
C THR A 240 7.84 -15.77 -12.86
N GLU A 241 7.53 -16.94 -12.28
CA GLU A 241 6.56 -17.06 -11.18
C GLU A 241 6.90 -16.16 -9.96
N PRO A 242 8.13 -16.15 -9.44
CA PRO A 242 8.50 -15.26 -8.32
C PRO A 242 8.39 -13.77 -8.67
N SER A 243 8.80 -13.39 -9.88
CA SER A 243 8.69 -12.01 -10.35
C SER A 243 7.23 -11.58 -10.45
N ALA A 244 6.36 -12.47 -10.95
CA ALA A 244 4.93 -12.23 -11.01
C ALA A 244 4.33 -12.00 -9.62
N ASN A 245 4.69 -12.82 -8.63
CA ASN A 245 4.22 -12.67 -7.25
C ASN A 245 4.68 -11.37 -6.60
N PHE A 246 5.96 -11.01 -6.79
CA PHE A 246 6.50 -9.74 -6.31
C PHE A 246 5.75 -8.55 -6.92
N VAL A 247 5.51 -8.57 -8.24
CA VAL A 247 4.76 -7.52 -8.94
C VAL A 247 3.33 -7.39 -8.38
N ILE A 248 2.65 -8.50 -8.10
CA ILE A 248 1.29 -8.47 -7.55
C ILE A 248 1.27 -7.88 -6.14
N GLU A 249 2.21 -8.28 -5.27
CA GLU A 249 2.35 -7.72 -3.92
C GLU A 249 2.58 -6.21 -3.97
N LYS A 250 3.50 -5.73 -4.84
CA LYS A 250 3.73 -4.30 -5.02
C LYS A 250 2.53 -3.58 -5.64
N THR A 251 1.77 -4.23 -6.51
CA THR A 251 0.54 -3.68 -7.09
C THR A 251 -0.55 -3.48 -6.04
N LEU A 252 -0.70 -4.42 -5.10
CA LEU A 252 -1.64 -4.31 -3.98
C LEU A 252 -1.30 -3.10 -3.10
N ASN A 253 -0.03 -2.95 -2.73
CA ASN A 253 0.45 -1.80 -1.95
C ASN A 253 0.34 -0.47 -2.72
N LEU A 254 0.59 -0.48 -4.03
CA LEU A 254 0.35 0.69 -4.88
C LEU A 254 -1.13 1.10 -4.83
N GLY A 255 -2.05 0.13 -4.94
CA GLY A 255 -3.48 0.37 -4.84
C GLY A 255 -3.87 1.08 -3.54
N THR A 256 -3.41 0.59 -2.39
CA THR A 256 -3.75 1.17 -1.08
C THR A 256 -3.14 2.56 -0.88
N ASN A 257 -1.91 2.78 -1.35
CA ASN A 257 -1.28 4.10 -1.39
C ASN A 257 -2.10 5.09 -2.23
N LEU A 258 -2.47 4.71 -3.46
CA LEU A 258 -3.25 5.55 -4.36
C LEU A 258 -4.64 5.86 -3.80
N LEU A 259 -5.34 4.87 -3.24
CA LEU A 259 -6.64 5.09 -2.62
C LEU A 259 -6.54 6.02 -1.39
N ASN A 260 -5.46 5.94 -0.61
CA ASN A 260 -5.24 6.86 0.50
C ASN A 260 -5.01 8.31 0.02
N LEU A 261 -4.35 8.51 -1.13
CA LEU A 261 -4.20 9.84 -1.75
C LEU A 261 -5.56 10.38 -2.20
N VAL A 262 -6.34 9.57 -2.90
CA VAL A 262 -7.71 9.91 -3.33
C VAL A 262 -8.58 10.26 -2.12
N ASN A 263 -8.52 9.46 -1.06
CA ASN A 263 -9.22 9.68 0.20
C ASN A 263 -8.86 11.00 0.86
N THR A 264 -7.58 11.34 0.87
CA THR A 264 -7.12 12.65 1.36
C THR A 264 -7.72 13.77 0.52
N GLY A 265 -7.87 13.54 -0.78
CA GLY A 265 -8.53 14.45 -1.70
C GLY A 265 -10.05 14.63 -1.48
N THR A 266 -10.72 13.69 -0.80
CA THR A 266 -12.16 13.81 -0.50
C THR A 266 -12.50 14.58 0.77
N ILE A 267 -11.51 14.94 1.58
CA ILE A 267 -11.77 15.61 2.86
C ILE A 267 -12.32 17.01 2.57
N ASP A 268 -13.55 17.27 2.99
CA ASP A 268 -14.12 18.62 2.89
C ASP A 268 -13.35 19.59 3.78
N TYR A 269 -12.89 20.70 3.19
CA TYR A 269 -12.04 21.66 3.86
C TYR A 269 -12.74 22.36 5.03
N PHE A 270 -14.02 22.68 4.89
CA PHE A 270 -14.80 23.39 5.89
C PHE A 270 -15.24 22.47 7.02
N GLN A 271 -15.65 21.25 6.70
CA GLN A 271 -15.94 20.21 7.68
C GLN A 271 -14.69 19.91 8.51
N ASN A 272 -13.53 19.76 7.87
CA ASN A 272 -12.27 19.56 8.57
C ASN A 272 -11.90 20.73 9.49
N LYS A 273 -12.16 21.98 9.07
CA LYS A 273 -11.99 23.16 9.93
C LYS A 273 -12.94 23.16 11.12
N LEU A 274 -14.20 22.81 10.91
CA LEU A 274 -15.21 22.75 11.98
C LEU A 274 -14.90 21.66 12.99
N VAL A 275 -14.44 20.47 12.56
CA VAL A 275 -13.97 19.43 13.47
C VAL A 275 -12.84 19.96 14.35
N LYS A 276 -11.83 20.62 13.76
CA LYS A 276 -10.72 21.22 14.52
C LYS A 276 -11.23 22.28 15.50
N PHE A 277 -12.15 23.13 15.07
CA PHE A 277 -12.75 24.17 15.90
C PHE A 277 -13.47 23.58 17.12
N PHE A 278 -14.34 22.59 16.92
CA PHE A 278 -15.07 21.96 18.02
C PHE A 278 -14.17 21.17 18.96
N ILE A 279 -13.20 20.40 18.43
CA ILE A 279 -12.23 19.69 19.28
C ILE A 279 -11.42 20.67 20.11
N LYS A 280 -10.93 21.77 19.52
CA LYS A 280 -10.18 22.81 20.24
C LYS A 280 -11.01 23.45 21.37
N ASN A 281 -12.32 23.67 21.16
CA ASN A 281 -13.19 24.19 22.21
C ASN A 281 -13.39 23.18 23.34
N ILE A 282 -13.58 21.89 23.01
CA ILE A 282 -13.64 20.82 24.00
C ILE A 282 -12.33 20.75 24.80
N GLU A 283 -11.18 20.74 24.11
CA GLU A 283 -9.85 20.72 24.74
C GLU A 283 -9.63 21.93 25.65
N LYS A 284 -10.06 23.13 25.23
CA LYS A 284 -9.95 24.36 26.04
C LYS A 284 -10.75 24.26 27.35
N ASP A 285 -11.94 23.66 27.31
CA ASP A 285 -12.76 23.46 28.51
C ASP A 285 -12.25 22.33 29.40
N LEU A 286 -11.72 21.25 28.81
CA LEU A 286 -11.11 20.16 29.56
C LEU A 286 -9.78 20.57 30.20
N ALA A 287 -9.00 21.45 29.56
CA ALA A 287 -7.73 21.97 30.10
C ALA A 287 -7.89 22.78 31.40
N LYS A 288 -9.12 23.18 31.75
CA LYS A 288 -9.42 23.82 33.04
C LYS A 288 -9.44 22.83 34.20
N VAL A 289 -9.44 21.51 33.93
CA VAL A 289 -9.53 20.45 34.92
C VAL A 289 -8.19 19.73 35.01
N ASN A 290 -7.48 19.95 36.12
CA ASN A 290 -6.18 19.32 36.40
C ASN A 290 -6.29 18.07 37.28
N GLU A 291 -7.50 17.76 37.76
CA GLU A 291 -7.75 16.58 38.57
C GLU A 291 -7.87 15.32 37.70
N LEU A 292 -7.46 14.17 38.25
CA LEU A 292 -7.67 12.87 37.63
C LEU A 292 -9.17 12.57 37.58
N LYS A 293 -9.67 12.16 36.41
CA LYS A 293 -11.08 11.82 36.19
C LYS A 293 -11.18 10.52 35.40
N SER A 294 -12.32 9.85 35.53
CA SER A 294 -12.65 8.63 34.79
C SER A 294 -13.19 8.91 33.38
N GLU A 295 -13.20 7.90 32.51
CA GLU A 295 -13.79 8.00 31.17
C GLU A 295 -15.29 8.34 31.20
N ASN A 296 -16.03 7.81 32.18
CA ASN A 296 -17.47 8.09 32.32
C ASN A 296 -17.73 9.56 32.66
N TRP A 297 -16.87 10.14 33.50
CA TRP A 297 -16.90 11.58 33.76
C TRP A 297 -16.58 12.37 32.49
N LEU A 298 -15.54 11.96 31.75
CA LEU A 298 -15.12 12.61 30.51
C LEU A 298 -16.25 12.62 29.47
N ILE A 299 -16.89 11.48 29.24
CA ILE A 299 -18.03 11.34 28.31
C ILE A 299 -19.15 12.31 28.70
N SER A 300 -19.59 12.26 29.95
CA SER A 300 -20.64 13.13 30.48
C SER A 300 -20.27 14.62 30.36
N ARG A 301 -19.00 14.95 30.59
CA ARG A 301 -18.50 16.32 30.45
C ARG A 301 -18.48 16.78 28.99
N ILE A 302 -18.07 15.92 28.06
CA ILE A 302 -18.11 16.20 26.62
C ILE A 302 -19.57 16.42 26.17
N ASP A 303 -20.53 15.64 26.65
CA ASP A 303 -21.96 15.85 26.34
C ASP A 303 -22.42 17.25 26.76
N ILE A 304 -22.08 17.67 27.98
CA ILE A 304 -22.40 19.01 28.48
C ILE A 304 -21.76 20.10 27.60
N ILE A 305 -20.48 19.93 27.25
CA ILE A 305 -19.76 20.90 26.39
C ILE A 305 -20.40 20.96 24.99
N LEU A 306 -20.76 19.82 24.40
CA LEU A 306 -21.39 19.76 23.08
C LEU A 306 -22.77 20.45 23.08
N GLU A 307 -23.57 20.28 24.12
CA GLU A 307 -24.86 20.99 24.26
C GLU A 307 -24.68 22.51 24.43
N GLN A 308 -23.65 22.95 25.15
CA GLN A 308 -23.29 24.37 25.25
C GLN A 308 -22.85 24.94 23.90
N ILE A 309 -21.98 24.22 23.18
CA ILE A 309 -21.55 24.59 21.82
C ILE A 309 -22.75 24.68 20.88
N LYS A 310 -23.66 23.71 20.94
CA LYS A 310 -24.89 23.69 20.13
C LYS A 310 -25.78 24.91 20.41
N THR A 311 -26.00 25.24 21.68
CA THR A 311 -26.76 26.44 22.09
C THR A 311 -26.12 27.72 21.52
N ASN A 312 -24.79 27.82 21.56
CA ASN A 312 -24.06 28.96 21.00
C ASN A 312 -24.18 29.04 19.48
N ILE A 313 -24.14 27.90 18.79
CA ILE A 313 -24.33 27.81 17.33
C ILE A 313 -25.75 28.20 16.92
N GLU A 314 -26.76 27.77 17.67
CA GLU A 314 -28.16 28.16 17.42
C GLU A 314 -28.33 29.68 17.52
N ARG A 315 -27.70 30.32 18.52
CA ARG A 315 -27.66 31.79 18.63
C ARG A 315 -26.95 32.43 17.42
N PHE A 316 -25.82 31.89 17.00
CA PHE A 316 -25.10 32.37 15.81
C PHE A 316 -25.97 32.30 14.53
N PHE A 317 -26.70 31.19 14.34
CA PHE A 317 -27.59 31.05 13.19
C PHE A 317 -28.85 31.91 13.27
N SER A 318 -29.35 32.21 14.48
CA SER A 318 -30.40 33.23 14.66
C SER A 318 -29.93 34.60 14.17
N LEU A 319 -28.74 35.04 14.59
CA LEU A 319 -28.15 36.31 14.13
C LEU A 319 -27.90 36.32 12.61
N SER A 320 -27.51 35.16 12.07
CA SER A 320 -27.33 34.98 10.62
C SER A 320 -28.64 35.11 9.87
N LYS A 321 -29.74 34.58 10.42
CA LYS A 321 -31.09 34.74 9.85
C LYS A 321 -31.56 36.20 9.92
N ASP A 322 -31.32 36.88 11.03
CA ASP A 322 -31.64 38.31 11.16
C ASP A 322 -30.86 39.16 10.16
N PHE A 323 -29.61 38.79 9.87
CA PHE A 323 -28.81 39.41 8.80
C PHE A 323 -29.38 39.13 7.41
N GLN A 324 -29.79 37.90 7.13
CA GLN A 324 -30.45 37.57 5.85
C GLN A 324 -31.75 38.32 5.66
N ILE A 325 -32.52 38.57 6.74
CA ILE A 325 -33.79 39.30 6.65
C ILE A 325 -33.56 40.80 6.38
N SER A 326 -32.43 41.39 6.79
CA SER A 326 -32.20 42.83 6.66
C SER A 326 -32.00 43.31 5.23
N GLY A 327 -31.78 42.42 4.24
CA GLY A 327 -31.77 42.82 2.84
C GLY A 327 -30.58 43.67 2.39
N GLU A 328 -29.53 43.76 3.22
CA GLU A 328 -28.30 44.50 2.92
C GLU A 328 -27.77 44.12 1.53
N LYS A 329 -27.37 45.14 0.74
CA LYS A 329 -26.87 44.98 -0.64
C LYS A 329 -25.44 45.51 -0.71
N GLY A 330 -24.57 44.77 -1.41
CA GLY A 330 -23.22 45.23 -1.69
C GLY A 330 -22.42 44.17 -2.44
N SER A 331 -21.12 44.42 -2.59
CA SER A 331 -20.17 43.39 -2.99
C SER A 331 -20.06 42.32 -1.90
N ILE A 332 -19.53 41.14 -2.24
CA ILE A 332 -19.36 40.07 -1.24
C ILE A 332 -18.53 40.50 -0.04
N ASP A 333 -17.50 41.31 -0.25
CA ASP A 333 -16.63 41.81 0.81
C ASP A 333 -17.38 42.78 1.73
N GLN A 334 -18.20 43.68 1.15
CA GLN A 334 -19.05 44.60 1.92
C GLN A 334 -20.11 43.85 2.73
N ILE A 335 -20.77 42.85 2.11
CA ILE A 335 -21.77 42.01 2.77
C ILE A 335 -21.15 41.24 3.94
N LEU A 336 -19.95 40.68 3.76
CA LEU A 336 -19.23 39.98 4.82
C LEU A 336 -18.77 40.91 5.94
N GLU A 337 -18.37 42.15 5.62
CA GLU A 337 -18.02 43.16 6.63
C GLU A 337 -19.25 43.56 7.46
N LEU A 338 -20.40 43.81 6.82
CA LEU A 338 -21.67 44.12 7.48
C LEU A 338 -22.13 42.95 8.36
N PHE A 339 -22.02 41.73 7.86
CA PHE A 339 -22.29 40.52 8.66
C PHE A 339 -21.38 40.45 9.89
N GLY A 340 -20.08 40.70 9.71
CA GLY A 340 -19.09 40.72 10.79
C GLY A 340 -19.39 41.77 11.86
N LYS A 341 -19.83 42.98 11.45
CA LYS A 341 -20.28 44.02 12.38
C LYS A 341 -21.50 43.56 13.18
N LYS A 342 -22.49 42.93 12.54
CA LYS A 342 -23.69 42.40 13.21
C LYS A 342 -23.38 41.28 14.21
N ILE A 343 -22.38 40.44 13.92
CA ILE A 343 -21.90 39.42 14.85
C ILE A 343 -21.12 40.04 16.03
N LYS A 344 -20.23 41.01 15.78
CA LYS A 344 -19.41 41.67 16.81
C LYS A 344 -20.22 42.58 17.75
N ASN A 345 -21.22 43.30 17.23
CA ASN A 345 -22.05 44.22 18.01
C ASN A 345 -22.89 43.52 19.09
N ASN A 346 -23.02 42.19 19.04
CA ASN A 346 -23.72 41.38 20.05
C ASN A 346 -22.80 40.83 21.16
N ASN A 347 -21.58 41.38 21.34
CA ASN A 347 -20.69 41.17 22.50
C ASN A 347 -20.24 39.72 22.82
N ASN A 348 -20.25 38.81 21.85
CA ASN A 348 -19.67 37.47 22.01
C ASN A 348 -18.35 37.34 21.25
N ASN A 349 -17.22 37.54 21.93
CA ASN A 349 -15.88 37.23 21.40
C ASN A 349 -15.77 35.77 20.90
N ASP A 350 -16.65 34.89 21.39
CA ASP A 350 -16.74 33.47 21.06
C ASP A 350 -17.18 33.18 19.61
N PHE A 351 -17.78 34.14 18.89
CA PHE A 351 -18.23 33.92 17.50
C PHE A 351 -17.18 34.27 16.43
N SER A 352 -16.05 34.85 16.82
CA SER A 352 -15.03 35.34 15.87
C SER A 352 -14.47 34.24 14.96
N GLU A 353 -14.10 33.09 15.53
CA GLU A 353 -13.53 31.96 14.78
C GLU A 353 -14.59 31.28 13.89
N LEU A 354 -15.82 31.11 14.40
CA LEU A 354 -16.94 30.57 13.61
C LEU A 354 -17.31 31.51 12.45
N PHE A 355 -17.40 32.81 12.70
CA PHE A 355 -17.61 33.84 11.68
C PHE A 355 -16.54 33.78 10.60
N ASN A 356 -15.26 33.64 10.97
CA ASN A 356 -14.17 33.52 9.99
C ASN A 356 -14.31 32.26 9.12
N ILE A 357 -14.77 31.14 9.69
CA ILE A 357 -15.03 29.92 8.92
C ILE A 357 -16.21 30.16 7.96
N THR A 358 -17.31 30.74 8.43
CA THR A 358 -18.52 31.04 7.63
C THR A 358 -18.23 32.06 6.53
N SER A 359 -17.48 33.12 6.81
CA SER A 359 -17.11 34.15 5.84
C SER A 359 -16.26 33.57 4.70
N ASN A 360 -15.28 32.73 5.03
CA ASN A 360 -14.49 32.00 4.05
C ASN A 360 -15.35 31.05 3.22
N PHE A 361 -16.35 30.42 3.83
CA PHE A 361 -17.28 29.51 3.16
C PHE A 361 -18.14 30.24 2.13
N ILE A 362 -18.77 31.34 2.54
CA ILE A 362 -19.58 32.20 1.66
C ILE A 362 -18.76 32.71 0.48
N SER A 363 -17.55 33.19 0.74
CA SER A 363 -16.63 33.71 -0.29
C SER A 363 -16.27 32.68 -1.36
N GLN A 364 -16.26 31.39 -1.01
CA GLN A 364 -15.92 30.30 -1.94
C GLN A 364 -17.14 29.76 -2.70
N MET A 365 -18.33 29.79 -2.09
CA MET A 365 -19.54 29.24 -2.70
C MET A 365 -20.18 30.17 -3.73
N ILE A 366 -19.91 31.47 -3.66
CA ILE A 366 -20.58 32.46 -4.50
C ILE A 366 -19.74 32.84 -5.72
N ILE A 367 -20.37 32.75 -6.89
CA ILE A 367 -19.73 33.01 -8.20
C ILE A 367 -19.85 34.50 -8.59
N LYS A 368 -20.94 35.19 -8.25
CA LYS A 368 -21.15 36.63 -8.52
C LYS A 368 -20.70 37.46 -7.32
N LYS A 369 -19.71 38.36 -7.50
CA LYS A 369 -19.08 39.08 -6.38
C LYS A 369 -19.52 40.54 -6.21
N ASP A 370 -20.10 41.14 -7.25
CA ASP A 370 -20.21 42.60 -7.33
C ASP A 370 -21.54 43.14 -6.81
N GLU A 371 -22.63 42.38 -6.91
CA GLU A 371 -23.93 42.74 -6.33
C GLU A 371 -24.63 41.50 -5.77
N ILE A 372 -24.66 41.38 -4.44
CA ILE A 372 -25.36 40.32 -3.71
C ILE A 372 -26.27 40.97 -2.68
N ARG A 373 -27.47 40.42 -2.48
CA ARG A 373 -28.33 40.75 -1.33
C ARG A 373 -28.16 39.71 -0.24
N ALA A 374 -28.22 40.11 1.03
CA ALA A 374 -28.10 39.19 2.16
C ALA A 374 -29.07 38.00 2.09
N ASN A 375 -30.30 38.20 1.59
CA ASN A 375 -31.31 37.15 1.42
C ASN A 375 -30.88 36.07 0.41
N GLU A 376 -30.05 36.41 -0.58
CA GLU A 376 -29.55 35.47 -1.58
C GLU A 376 -28.54 34.48 -0.98
N LEU A 377 -28.03 34.76 0.23
CA LEU A 377 -27.15 33.88 0.99
C LEU A 377 -27.90 32.75 1.72
N THR A 378 -29.23 32.76 1.75
CA THR A 378 -30.03 31.83 2.57
C THR A 378 -29.66 30.36 2.31
N SER A 379 -29.51 29.95 1.05
CA SER A 379 -29.12 28.58 0.69
C SER A 379 -27.72 28.23 1.18
N VAL A 380 -26.76 29.17 1.09
CA VAL A 380 -25.39 29.00 1.54
C VAL A 380 -25.33 28.84 3.06
N PHE A 381 -26.08 29.66 3.81
CA PHE A 381 -26.15 29.55 5.26
C PHE A 381 -26.86 28.27 5.72
N ASN A 382 -27.94 27.86 5.05
CA ASN A 382 -28.62 26.60 5.36
C ASN A 382 -27.68 25.41 5.17
N TYR A 383 -26.95 25.37 4.04
CA TYR A 383 -25.97 24.32 3.79
C TYR A 383 -24.81 24.35 4.80
N PHE A 384 -24.32 25.54 5.19
CA PHE A 384 -23.32 25.67 6.25
C PHE A 384 -23.85 25.18 7.61
N SER A 385 -25.11 25.46 7.93
CA SER A 385 -25.78 24.99 9.16
C SER A 385 -25.88 23.47 9.21
N GLU A 386 -26.29 22.84 8.12
CA GLU A 386 -26.29 21.38 8.01
C GLU A 386 -24.89 20.80 8.20
N LEU A 387 -23.87 21.41 7.58
CA LEU A 387 -22.48 20.99 7.69
C LEU A 387 -21.98 21.09 9.14
N VAL A 388 -22.34 22.16 9.86
CA VAL A 388 -22.06 22.33 11.29
C VAL A 388 -22.75 21.25 12.14
N ASN A 389 -24.05 21.03 11.94
CA ASN A 389 -24.81 20.04 12.71
C ASN A 389 -24.31 18.61 12.47
N ASN A 390 -24.01 18.26 11.21
CA ASN A 390 -23.41 16.98 10.88
C ASN A 390 -22.05 16.82 11.56
N THR A 391 -21.25 17.87 11.65
CA THR A 391 -19.93 17.83 12.31
C THR A 391 -20.06 17.58 13.82
N LEU A 392 -21.01 18.21 14.49
CA LEU A 392 -21.29 17.94 15.92
C LEU A 392 -21.74 16.49 16.14
N MET A 393 -22.62 15.98 15.28
CA MET A 393 -23.07 14.60 15.33
C MET A 393 -21.90 13.62 15.19
N ILE A 394 -20.99 13.87 14.25
CA ILE A 394 -19.76 13.07 14.05
C ILE A 394 -18.94 13.02 15.35
N ILE A 395 -18.67 14.16 15.98
CA ILE A 395 -17.91 14.20 17.23
C ILE A 395 -18.62 13.40 18.33
N ASN A 396 -19.95 13.57 18.44
CA ASN A 396 -20.74 12.87 19.44
C ASN A 396 -20.75 11.35 19.24
N THR A 397 -20.83 10.88 17.99
CA THR A 397 -20.82 9.45 17.66
C THR A 397 -19.45 8.82 17.89
N TYR A 398 -18.39 9.45 17.43
CA TYR A 398 -17.06 8.83 17.41
C TYR A 398 -16.31 8.93 18.75
N LYS A 399 -16.75 9.74 19.72
CA LYS A 399 -16.09 9.85 21.04
C LYS A 399 -16.03 8.50 21.78
N TYR A 400 -17.12 7.74 21.78
CA TYR A 400 -17.17 6.42 22.46
C TYR A 400 -16.27 5.42 21.76
N GLN A 401 -16.38 5.32 20.43
CA GLN A 401 -15.59 4.40 19.62
C GLN A 401 -14.09 4.68 19.76
N TYR A 402 -13.72 5.96 19.81
CA TYR A 402 -12.35 6.38 20.06
C TYR A 402 -11.85 5.94 21.45
N LEU A 403 -12.62 6.17 22.52
CA LEU A 403 -12.21 5.78 23.87
C LEU A 403 -12.08 4.26 24.02
N VAL A 404 -12.98 3.49 23.42
CA VAL A 404 -12.89 2.02 23.38
C VAL A 404 -11.62 1.58 22.64
N ASN A 405 -11.40 2.08 21.43
CA ASN A 405 -10.23 1.71 20.62
C ASN A 405 -8.93 2.13 21.35
N ARG A 406 -8.88 3.35 21.90
CA ARG A 406 -7.79 3.85 22.73
C ARG A 406 -7.46 2.91 23.87
N ASN A 407 -8.45 2.48 24.65
CA ASN A 407 -8.20 1.64 25.82
C ASN A 407 -7.76 0.23 25.42
N LEU A 408 -8.31 -0.36 24.36
CA LEU A 408 -7.82 -1.64 23.83
C LEU A 408 -6.36 -1.52 23.36
N ARG A 409 -6.01 -0.43 22.66
CA ARG A 409 -4.63 -0.15 22.20
C ARG A 409 -3.66 0.07 23.36
N LEU A 410 -4.07 0.81 24.39
CA LEU A 410 -3.25 1.02 25.58
C LEU A 410 -3.06 -0.27 26.37
N ASN A 411 -4.11 -1.10 26.50
CA ASN A 411 -4.01 -2.39 27.19
C ASN A 411 -3.01 -3.32 26.50
N ILE A 412 -3.03 -3.43 25.17
CA ILE A 412 -2.01 -4.24 24.47
C ILE A 412 -0.62 -3.59 24.56
N LYS A 413 -0.50 -2.27 24.44
CA LYS A 413 0.79 -1.57 24.57
C LYS A 413 1.41 -1.79 25.96
N ASN A 414 0.61 -1.70 27.01
CA ASN A 414 1.06 -1.91 28.38
C ASN A 414 1.41 -3.38 28.62
N LEU A 415 0.58 -4.32 28.16
CA LEU A 415 0.87 -5.76 28.23
C LEU A 415 2.23 -6.07 27.59
N ILE A 416 2.48 -5.56 26.38
CA ILE A 416 3.75 -5.77 25.66
C ILE A 416 4.91 -5.09 26.39
N LYS A 417 4.71 -3.87 26.92
CA LYS A 417 5.74 -3.17 27.69
C LYS A 417 6.15 -3.96 28.92
N GLU A 418 5.19 -4.44 29.71
CA GLU A 418 5.45 -5.22 30.91
C GLU A 418 6.11 -6.56 30.58
N LEU A 419 5.70 -7.24 29.50
CA LEU A 419 6.36 -8.45 29.02
C LEU A 419 7.82 -8.19 28.60
N LYS A 420 8.09 -7.07 27.92
CA LYS A 420 9.46 -6.67 27.56
C LYS A 420 10.30 -6.33 28.78
N GLU A 421 9.74 -5.64 29.78
CA GLU A 421 10.41 -5.33 31.05
C GLU A 421 10.78 -6.61 31.81
N GLU A 422 9.90 -7.62 31.86
CA GLU A 422 10.22 -8.93 32.43
C GLU A 422 11.35 -9.64 31.68
N PHE A 423 11.45 -9.43 30.36
CA PHE A 423 12.46 -10.03 29.49
C PHE A 423 13.83 -9.32 29.49
N ILE A 424 13.97 -8.17 30.16
CA ILE A 424 15.26 -7.46 30.23
C ILE A 424 16.35 -8.33 30.87
N ASN A 425 15.96 -9.17 31.85
CA ASN A 425 16.84 -10.04 32.61
C ASN A 425 17.18 -11.35 31.89
N GLU A 426 16.54 -11.63 30.76
CA GLU A 426 16.81 -12.82 29.96
C GLU A 426 18.13 -12.66 29.17
N PRO A 427 18.82 -13.77 28.85
CA PRO A 427 19.97 -13.74 27.96
C PRO A 427 19.66 -12.97 26.65
N LYS A 428 20.66 -12.30 26.08
CA LYS A 428 20.49 -11.46 24.89
C LYS A 428 19.75 -12.12 23.69
N PRO A 429 19.95 -13.41 23.33
CA PRO A 429 19.26 -13.99 22.18
C PRO A 429 17.79 -14.28 22.51
N SER A 430 17.50 -14.77 23.72
CA SER A 430 16.14 -14.89 24.28
C SER A 430 15.42 -13.56 24.33
N ARG A 431 16.12 -12.49 24.75
CA ARG A 431 15.55 -11.14 24.79
C ARG A 431 15.20 -10.64 23.40
N ILE A 432 16.13 -10.71 22.44
CA ILE A 432 15.88 -10.26 21.05
C ILE A 432 14.76 -11.09 20.40
N LEU A 433 14.78 -12.41 20.59
CA LEU A 433 13.76 -13.30 20.02
C LEU A 433 12.39 -13.08 20.68
N GLY A 434 12.35 -12.94 22.00
CA GLY A 434 11.15 -12.62 22.77
C GLY A 434 10.56 -11.28 22.35
N GLU A 435 11.39 -10.23 22.25
CA GLU A 435 10.97 -8.91 21.75
C GLU A 435 10.36 -8.99 20.35
N ARG A 436 10.99 -9.74 19.42
CA ARG A 436 10.44 -9.95 18.08
C ARG A 436 9.08 -10.63 18.11
N ILE A 437 8.95 -11.71 18.88
CA ILE A 437 7.67 -12.43 19.02
C ILE A 437 6.60 -11.53 19.66
N PHE A 438 6.97 -10.73 20.67
CA PHE A 438 6.06 -9.77 21.29
C PHE A 438 5.61 -8.69 20.31
N ASP A 439 6.49 -8.19 19.46
CA ASP A 439 6.13 -7.21 18.42
C ASP A 439 5.22 -7.83 17.35
N GLU A 440 5.52 -9.06 16.89
CA GLU A 440 4.64 -9.80 15.97
C GLU A 440 3.26 -10.07 16.60
N PHE A 441 3.23 -10.40 17.89
CA PHE A 441 1.99 -10.63 18.63
C PHE A 441 1.19 -9.34 18.83
N HIS A 442 1.87 -8.25 19.15
CA HIS A 442 1.27 -6.91 19.26
C HIS A 442 0.55 -6.54 17.97
N GLU A 443 1.22 -6.67 16.82
CA GLU A 443 0.66 -6.41 15.51
C GLU A 443 -0.54 -7.33 15.20
N HIS A 444 -0.44 -8.61 15.56
CA HIS A 444 -1.53 -9.57 15.39
C HIS A 444 -2.79 -9.17 16.17
N ILE A 445 -2.63 -8.76 17.43
CA ILE A 445 -3.74 -8.34 18.29
C ILE A 445 -4.31 -6.99 17.85
N LEU A 446 -3.48 -6.02 17.44
CA LEU A 446 -3.94 -4.74 16.88
C LEU A 446 -4.84 -4.94 15.66
N LYS A 447 -4.49 -5.88 14.77
CA LYS A 447 -5.33 -6.25 13.63
C LYS A 447 -6.72 -6.74 14.07
N LYS A 448 -6.80 -7.53 15.14
CA LYS A 448 -8.08 -8.06 15.68
C LYS A 448 -8.89 -6.96 16.38
N ILE A 449 -8.22 -6.04 17.09
CA ILE A 449 -8.86 -4.87 17.74
C ILE A 449 -9.55 -3.98 16.71
N GLU A 450 -8.90 -3.69 15.58
CA GLU A 450 -9.53 -2.88 14.53
C GLU A 450 -10.78 -3.56 13.96
N ILE A 451 -10.73 -4.86 13.67
CA ILE A 451 -11.89 -5.63 13.20
C ILE A 451 -13.09 -5.51 14.15
N ILE A 452 -12.84 -5.57 15.46
CA ILE A 452 -13.89 -5.45 16.49
C ILE A 452 -14.43 -4.01 16.59
N SER A 453 -13.53 -3.02 16.47
CA SER A 453 -13.94 -1.60 16.46
C SER A 453 -14.87 -1.28 15.28
N PHE A 454 -14.79 -2.05 14.20
CA PHE A 454 -15.66 -1.94 13.05
C PHE A 454 -17.03 -2.63 13.21
N SER A 455 -17.13 -3.64 14.08
CA SER A 455 -18.38 -4.40 14.31
C SER A 455 -19.24 -3.86 15.45
N ASN A 456 -18.67 -3.16 16.43
CA ASN A 456 -19.41 -2.67 17.60
C ASN A 456 -19.81 -1.19 17.43
N LYS A 457 -21.00 -0.95 16.87
CA LYS A 457 -21.58 0.41 16.74
C LYS A 457 -22.56 0.82 17.84
N ASN A 458 -23.03 -0.13 18.67
CA ASN A 458 -24.24 0.08 19.48
C ASN A 458 -24.04 0.27 20.99
N ASP A 459 -22.84 0.12 21.52
CA ASP A 459 -22.64 0.24 22.97
C ASP A 459 -22.36 1.69 23.36
N ARG A 460 -23.40 2.36 23.85
CA ARG A 460 -23.33 3.73 24.39
C ARG A 460 -22.82 3.78 25.83
N GLU A 461 -22.59 2.64 26.46
CA GLU A 461 -22.11 2.55 27.83
C GLU A 461 -20.67 2.08 27.87
N PHE A 462 -19.84 2.91 28.50
CA PHE A 462 -18.43 2.63 28.70
C PHE A 462 -18.25 1.94 30.05
N ASP A 463 -17.92 0.65 30.04
CA ASP A 463 -17.59 -0.12 31.25
C ASP A 463 -16.21 -0.77 31.11
N ASN A 464 -15.26 -0.27 31.91
CA ASN A 464 -13.88 -0.77 31.96
C ASN A 464 -13.79 -2.26 32.32
N LYS A 465 -14.71 -2.80 33.12
CA LYS A 465 -14.72 -4.24 33.47
C LYS A 465 -15.13 -5.09 32.28
N ILE A 466 -16.16 -4.66 31.55
CA ILE A 466 -16.63 -5.34 30.32
C ILE A 466 -15.56 -5.26 29.24
N LEU A 467 -14.92 -4.09 29.07
CA LEU A 467 -13.85 -3.88 28.10
C LEU A 467 -12.62 -4.73 28.43
N LEU A 468 -12.19 -4.80 29.69
CA LEU A 468 -11.06 -5.65 30.08
C LEU A 468 -11.40 -7.13 29.88
N LYS A 469 -12.60 -7.57 30.24
CA LYS A 469 -13.04 -8.95 29.99
C LYS A 469 -13.00 -9.26 28.48
N SER A 470 -13.52 -8.35 27.67
CA SER A 470 -13.51 -8.47 26.20
C SER A 470 -12.08 -8.51 25.65
N PHE A 471 -11.18 -7.68 26.18
CA PHE A 471 -9.76 -7.70 25.83
C PHE A 471 -9.09 -9.03 26.19
N LYS A 472 -9.29 -9.53 27.43
CA LYS A 472 -8.74 -10.84 27.84
C LYS A 472 -9.23 -11.95 26.91
N THR A 473 -10.53 -12.02 26.63
CA THR A 473 -11.12 -13.02 25.72
C THR A 473 -10.55 -12.88 24.31
N LEU A 474 -10.41 -11.66 23.79
CA LEU A 474 -9.80 -11.41 22.49
C LEU A 474 -8.39 -11.99 22.45
N VAL A 475 -7.56 -11.71 23.45
CA VAL A 475 -6.18 -12.19 23.44
C VAL A 475 -6.12 -13.71 23.58
N PHE A 476 -6.83 -14.31 24.54
CA PHE A 476 -6.86 -15.76 24.73
C PHE A 476 -7.31 -16.52 23.47
N ASN A 477 -8.37 -16.06 22.79
CA ASN A 477 -8.90 -16.71 21.60
C ASN A 477 -7.94 -16.68 20.41
N ASN A 478 -6.94 -15.78 20.40
CA ASN A 478 -5.99 -15.63 19.30
C ASN A 478 -4.58 -16.19 19.62
N LEU A 479 -4.31 -16.60 20.87
CA LEU A 479 -3.00 -17.15 21.25
C LEU A 479 -2.66 -18.42 20.46
N ASP A 480 -3.56 -19.40 20.45
CA ASP A 480 -3.31 -20.67 19.75
C ASP A 480 -3.13 -20.48 18.24
N GLU A 481 -3.94 -19.61 17.64
CA GLU A 481 -3.85 -19.31 16.20
C GLU A 481 -2.50 -18.67 15.85
N PHE A 482 -2.00 -17.78 16.71
CA PHE A 482 -0.73 -17.08 16.52
C PHE A 482 0.47 -18.01 16.71
N PHE A 483 0.56 -18.71 17.85
CA PHE A 483 1.71 -19.55 18.19
C PHE A 483 1.88 -20.77 17.28
N ARG A 484 0.80 -21.26 16.63
CA ARG A 484 0.89 -22.30 15.60
C ARG A 484 1.64 -21.86 14.33
N LYS A 485 1.80 -20.55 14.11
CA LYS A 485 2.42 -19.99 12.90
C LYS A 485 3.84 -19.47 13.15
N ILE A 486 4.31 -19.46 14.40
CA ILE A 486 5.65 -18.98 14.73
C ILE A 486 6.66 -20.07 14.34
N GLU A 487 7.60 -19.70 13.47
CA GLU A 487 8.72 -20.55 13.09
C GLU A 487 10.03 -19.84 13.44
N LEU A 488 10.89 -20.50 14.22
CA LEU A 488 12.24 -20.02 14.47
C LEU A 488 13.13 -20.28 13.27
N LYS A 489 13.89 -19.26 12.87
CA LYS A 489 14.80 -19.30 11.73
C LYS A 489 16.20 -19.73 12.17
N ILE A 490 17.03 -20.16 11.22
CA ILE A 490 18.45 -20.51 11.43
C ILE A 490 19.18 -19.40 12.22
N LYS A 491 18.98 -18.14 11.82
CA LYS A 491 19.56 -16.97 12.50
C LYS A 491 19.31 -16.94 14.00
N ASP A 492 18.13 -17.37 14.44
CA ASP A 492 17.74 -17.37 15.84
C ASP A 492 18.58 -18.40 16.60
N ILE A 493 18.61 -19.64 16.11
CA ILE A 493 19.35 -20.74 16.72
C ILE A 493 20.85 -20.42 16.74
N VAL A 494 21.42 -19.93 15.63
CA VAL A 494 22.81 -19.45 15.57
C VAL A 494 23.13 -18.41 16.65
N SER A 495 22.18 -17.51 16.94
CA SER A 495 22.37 -16.47 17.96
C SER A 495 22.34 -17.04 19.39
N PHE A 496 21.59 -18.11 19.64
CA PHE A 496 21.65 -18.85 20.90
C PHE A 496 22.95 -19.63 21.04
N THR A 497 23.41 -20.26 19.96
CA THR A 497 24.68 -21.00 19.91
C THR A 497 25.88 -20.08 20.19
N GLU A 498 25.94 -18.90 19.58
CA GLU A 498 27.03 -17.92 19.76
C GLU A 498 27.26 -17.55 21.21
N ILE A 499 26.19 -17.42 22.01
CA ILE A 499 26.28 -16.90 23.37
C ILE A 499 26.77 -17.94 24.37
N ASN A 500 26.63 -19.22 24.07
CA ASN A 500 27.14 -20.31 24.90
C ASN A 500 28.59 -20.67 24.58
N LEU A 501 29.20 -20.02 23.58
CA LEU A 501 30.61 -20.15 23.25
C LEU A 501 31.42 -19.08 23.97
N GLN A 502 32.22 -19.50 24.96
CA GLN A 502 32.99 -18.59 25.83
C GLN A 502 34.13 -17.85 25.10
N ASP A 503 34.64 -18.39 23.97
CA ASP A 503 35.62 -17.73 23.09
C ASP A 503 35.31 -18.01 21.61
N SER A 504 34.72 -17.04 20.92
CA SER A 504 34.33 -17.16 19.50
C SER A 504 35.12 -16.24 18.55
N ILE A 505 36.24 -15.65 19.02
CA ILE A 505 37.02 -14.65 18.27
C ILE A 505 37.41 -15.18 16.88
N ASN A 506 37.86 -16.44 16.79
CA ASN A 506 38.35 -17.06 15.54
C ASN A 506 37.25 -17.50 14.56
N ILE A 507 35.98 -17.53 14.99
CA ILE A 507 34.82 -17.93 14.15
C ILE A 507 33.76 -16.84 14.01
N LYS A 508 34.01 -15.64 14.55
CA LYS A 508 33.05 -14.53 14.59
C LYS A 508 32.53 -14.13 13.21
N ASP A 509 33.41 -14.09 12.22
CA ASP A 509 33.03 -13.77 10.83
C ASP A 509 32.15 -14.86 10.22
N SER A 510 32.44 -16.14 10.51
CA SER A 510 31.62 -17.27 10.09
C SER A 510 30.23 -17.23 10.73
N ILE A 511 30.14 -16.94 12.04
CA ILE A 511 28.86 -16.79 12.76
C ILE A 511 28.03 -15.64 12.17
N LYS A 512 28.68 -14.51 11.84
CA LYS A 512 28.01 -13.39 11.16
C LYS A 512 27.44 -13.85 9.81
N GLY A 513 28.21 -14.61 9.03
CA GLY A 513 27.75 -15.24 7.80
C GLY A 513 26.55 -16.15 8.02
N PHE A 514 26.61 -17.06 9.00
CA PHE A 514 25.52 -18.00 9.31
C PHE A 514 24.21 -17.28 9.69
N LYS A 515 24.29 -16.15 10.40
CA LYS A 515 23.12 -15.31 10.72
C LYS A 515 22.46 -14.69 9.49
N MET A 516 23.20 -14.49 8.41
CA MET A 516 22.72 -13.93 7.14
C MET A 516 22.31 -15.00 6.13
N PHE A 517 22.55 -16.29 6.42
CA PHE A 517 22.43 -17.40 5.48
C PHE A 517 21.06 -17.48 4.80
N SER A 518 19.97 -17.58 5.56
CA SER A 518 18.62 -17.70 4.99
C SER A 518 18.22 -16.49 4.15
N ASP A 519 18.48 -15.28 4.66
CA ASP A 519 18.09 -14.03 4.00
C ASP A 519 18.90 -13.79 2.72
N GLU A 520 20.21 -14.05 2.74
CA GLU A 520 21.08 -13.96 1.55
C GLU A 520 20.71 -15.00 0.49
N LEU A 521 20.41 -16.25 0.88
CA LEU A 521 19.99 -17.28 -0.07
C LEU A 521 18.67 -16.94 -0.75
N HIS A 522 17.69 -16.48 0.02
CA HIS A 522 16.42 -16.04 -0.53
C HIS A 522 16.59 -14.85 -1.49
N PHE A 523 17.47 -13.90 -1.14
CA PHE A 523 17.83 -12.78 -2.01
C PHE A 523 18.50 -13.24 -3.31
N LEU A 524 19.50 -14.12 -3.22
CA LEU A 524 20.25 -14.64 -4.36
C LEU A 524 19.35 -15.44 -5.31
N LEU A 525 18.48 -16.30 -4.78
CA LEU A 525 17.48 -17.01 -5.56
C LEU A 525 16.53 -16.01 -6.25
N SER A 526 16.00 -15.05 -5.50
CA SER A 526 15.15 -13.99 -6.07
C SER A 526 15.86 -13.19 -7.16
N TYR A 527 17.16 -12.94 -7.03
CA TYR A 527 18.00 -12.26 -8.03
C TYR A 527 18.20 -13.10 -9.30
N ILE A 528 18.43 -14.40 -9.15
CA ILE A 528 18.51 -15.36 -10.26
C ILE A 528 17.21 -15.35 -11.07
N LEU A 529 16.07 -15.34 -10.38
CA LEU A 529 14.74 -15.49 -10.97
C LEU A 529 14.18 -14.19 -11.59
N ARG A 530 14.89 -13.05 -11.50
CA ARG A 530 14.48 -11.79 -12.14
C ARG A 530 14.59 -11.87 -13.66
N TYR A 531 13.73 -11.13 -14.35
CA TYR A 531 13.80 -10.94 -15.80
C TYR A 531 15.18 -10.44 -16.25
N SER A 532 15.75 -9.46 -15.53
CA SER A 532 17.06 -8.89 -15.83
C SER A 532 18.22 -9.89 -15.72
N THR A 533 18.01 -11.07 -15.11
CA THR A 533 18.99 -12.14 -14.96
C THR A 533 18.69 -13.35 -15.85
N ILE A 534 17.64 -14.12 -15.57
CA ILE A 534 17.39 -15.39 -16.27
C ILE A 534 16.89 -15.19 -17.69
N ASN A 535 15.94 -14.28 -17.94
CA ASN A 535 15.47 -13.99 -19.30
C ASN A 535 16.58 -13.33 -20.12
N ARG A 536 17.39 -12.46 -19.50
CA ARG A 536 18.55 -11.87 -20.17
C ARG A 536 19.58 -12.92 -20.58
N TYR A 537 19.85 -13.92 -19.73
CA TYR A 537 20.68 -15.07 -20.12
C TYR A 537 20.10 -15.82 -21.33
N LEU A 538 18.79 -16.10 -21.32
CA LEU A 538 18.12 -16.80 -22.42
C LEU A 538 18.12 -16.01 -23.74
N LYS A 539 18.27 -14.68 -23.68
CA LYS A 539 18.38 -13.81 -24.86
C LYS A 539 19.81 -13.73 -25.40
N GLU A 540 20.79 -13.60 -24.50
CA GLU A 540 22.20 -13.43 -24.88
C GLU A 540 22.83 -14.74 -25.37
N VAL A 541 22.39 -15.89 -24.88
CA VAL A 541 22.96 -17.19 -25.26
C VAL A 541 22.12 -17.87 -26.34
N PRO A 542 22.70 -18.23 -27.50
CA PRO A 542 21.99 -18.90 -28.58
C PRO A 542 21.39 -20.23 -28.13
N SER A 543 20.14 -20.51 -28.54
CA SER A 543 19.46 -21.75 -28.15
C SER A 543 20.12 -23.02 -28.69
N SER A 544 20.97 -22.91 -29.71
CA SER A 544 21.81 -24.01 -30.23
C SER A 544 22.92 -24.40 -29.26
N GLU A 545 23.34 -23.49 -28.38
CA GLU A 545 24.42 -23.72 -27.41
C GLU A 545 23.91 -24.22 -26.05
N ILE A 546 22.59 -24.39 -25.92
CA ILE A 546 21.87 -24.81 -24.72
C ILE A 546 21.03 -26.04 -25.08
N SER A 547 21.70 -27.11 -25.52
CA SER A 547 21.05 -28.34 -25.99
C SER A 547 20.70 -29.33 -24.88
N ASP A 548 21.30 -29.19 -23.69
CA ASP A 548 21.14 -30.11 -22.57
C ASP A 548 21.31 -29.39 -21.21
N PRO A 549 20.90 -30.02 -20.09
CA PRO A 549 21.03 -29.45 -18.75
C PRO A 549 22.47 -29.10 -18.33
N VAL A 550 23.48 -29.83 -18.82
CA VAL A 550 24.89 -29.65 -18.47
C VAL A 550 25.42 -28.37 -19.11
N LEU A 551 25.19 -28.18 -20.41
CA LEU A 551 25.58 -26.96 -21.13
C LEU A 551 24.82 -25.74 -20.62
N PHE A 552 23.51 -25.88 -20.33
CA PHE A 552 22.70 -24.81 -19.72
C PHE A 552 23.32 -24.32 -18.41
N SER A 553 23.53 -25.23 -17.46
CA SER A 553 24.02 -24.87 -16.12
C SER A 553 25.45 -24.34 -16.14
N THR A 554 26.33 -24.90 -16.99
CA THR A 554 27.71 -24.45 -17.11
C THR A 554 27.81 -23.02 -17.66
N LYS A 555 27.04 -22.70 -18.71
CA LYS A 555 27.01 -21.34 -19.27
C LYS A 555 26.31 -20.37 -18.33
N PHE A 556 25.21 -20.79 -17.71
CA PHE A 556 24.50 -19.97 -16.73
C PHE A 556 25.37 -19.65 -15.51
N HIS A 557 26.15 -20.61 -15.01
CA HIS A 557 27.13 -20.39 -13.95
C HIS A 557 28.10 -19.26 -14.31
N ARG A 558 28.74 -19.33 -15.49
CA ARG A 558 29.70 -18.30 -15.95
C ARG A 558 29.04 -16.93 -16.13
N PHE A 559 27.81 -16.91 -16.62
CA PHE A 559 27.03 -15.68 -16.76
C PHE A 559 26.74 -15.05 -15.39
N LEU A 560 26.29 -15.86 -14.42
CA LEU A 560 25.93 -15.40 -13.08
C LEU A 560 27.17 -14.99 -12.27
N GLU A 561 28.27 -15.74 -12.35
CA GLU A 561 29.54 -15.46 -11.69
C GLU A 561 30.07 -14.06 -12.04
N LYS A 562 30.02 -13.68 -13.33
CA LYS A 562 30.40 -12.33 -13.77
C LYS A 562 29.55 -11.24 -13.12
N ARG A 563 28.24 -11.49 -12.93
CA ARG A 563 27.30 -10.53 -12.35
C ARG A 563 27.38 -10.43 -10.83
N LEU A 564 27.62 -11.55 -10.16
CA LEU A 564 27.78 -11.60 -8.71
C LEU A 564 29.17 -11.11 -8.26
N SER A 565 30.13 -10.95 -9.18
CA SER A 565 31.47 -10.46 -8.87
C SER A 565 31.47 -9.09 -8.16
N GLY A 566 30.59 -8.18 -8.59
CA GLY A 566 30.43 -6.84 -8.02
C GLY A 566 29.49 -6.75 -6.82
N ILE A 567 28.92 -7.86 -6.36
CA ILE A 567 28.00 -7.89 -5.22
C ILE A 567 28.73 -8.45 -3.99
N ASP A 568 28.72 -7.69 -2.90
CA ASP A 568 29.30 -8.08 -1.62
C ASP A 568 28.29 -8.94 -0.84
N LEU A 569 28.35 -10.26 -1.07
CA LEU A 569 27.52 -11.27 -0.40
C LEU A 569 28.39 -12.43 0.06
N THR A 570 28.12 -12.93 1.26
CA THR A 570 28.88 -14.00 1.91
C THR A 570 28.69 -15.32 1.18
N TRP A 571 27.44 -15.64 0.82
CA TRP A 571 27.05 -16.96 0.32
C TRP A 571 26.92 -17.04 -1.21
N LYS A 572 27.44 -16.06 -1.95
CA LYS A 572 27.35 -16.05 -3.43
C LYS A 572 27.99 -17.27 -4.09
N ASN A 573 29.12 -17.74 -3.56
CA ASN A 573 29.79 -18.93 -4.09
C ASN A 573 28.99 -20.21 -3.81
N TYR A 574 28.29 -20.26 -2.68
CA TYR A 574 27.48 -21.41 -2.32
C TYR A 574 26.29 -21.61 -3.27
N ILE A 575 25.63 -20.54 -3.73
CA ILE A 575 24.59 -20.68 -4.76
C ILE A 575 25.16 -21.05 -6.13
N LEU A 576 26.38 -20.60 -6.45
CA LEU A 576 27.09 -21.03 -7.68
C LEU A 576 27.43 -22.53 -7.63
N GLU A 577 27.75 -23.07 -6.46
CA GLU A 577 27.95 -24.50 -6.26
C GLU A 577 26.66 -25.31 -6.51
N TRP A 578 25.49 -24.79 -6.15
CA TRP A 578 24.22 -25.46 -6.47
C TRP A 578 24.05 -25.62 -7.98
N ILE A 579 24.45 -24.62 -8.77
CA ILE A 579 24.41 -24.69 -10.23
C ILE A 579 25.39 -25.77 -10.75
N LYS A 580 26.58 -25.90 -10.15
CA LYS A 580 27.52 -26.98 -10.48
C LYS A 580 27.00 -28.35 -10.06
N ASP A 581 26.34 -28.45 -8.92
CA ASP A 581 25.78 -29.71 -8.44
C ASP A 581 24.63 -30.17 -9.32
N TYR A 582 23.81 -29.25 -9.82
CA TYR A 582 22.85 -29.53 -10.87
C TYR A 582 23.53 -30.15 -12.10
N THR A 583 24.65 -29.59 -12.57
CA THR A 583 25.45 -30.18 -13.67
C THR A 583 25.87 -31.62 -13.36
N LYS A 584 26.35 -31.90 -12.14
CA LYS A 584 26.81 -33.23 -11.71
C LYS A 584 25.70 -34.28 -11.70
N ILE A 585 24.46 -33.90 -11.38
CA ILE A 585 23.31 -34.82 -11.40
C ILE A 585 23.15 -35.40 -12.81
N PHE A 586 23.21 -34.57 -13.83
CA PHE A 586 23.01 -35.01 -15.23
C PHE A 586 24.24 -35.65 -15.86
N LEU A 587 25.45 -35.33 -15.39
CA LEU A 587 26.66 -36.06 -15.81
C LEU A 587 26.67 -37.52 -15.33
N LYS A 588 25.96 -37.84 -14.24
CA LYS A 588 25.85 -39.20 -13.68
C LYS A 588 24.70 -40.01 -14.29
N LEU A 589 23.74 -39.36 -14.96
CA LEU A 589 22.60 -40.00 -15.57
C LEU A 589 22.97 -40.51 -16.97
N ASN A 590 23.12 -41.83 -17.13
CA ASN A 590 23.28 -42.50 -18.44
C ASN A 590 21.96 -42.53 -19.24
N VAL A 591 21.24 -41.41 -19.32
CA VAL A 591 19.94 -41.32 -20.00
C VAL A 591 20.10 -40.52 -21.28
N LYS A 592 19.99 -41.19 -22.43
CA LYS A 592 19.85 -40.54 -23.76
C LYS A 592 18.43 -39.96 -23.90
N LYS A 593 18.07 -38.99 -23.07
CA LYS A 593 16.83 -38.20 -23.24
C LYS A 593 17.18 -36.96 -24.06
N GLU A 594 16.42 -36.68 -25.12
CA GLU A 594 16.47 -35.37 -25.76
C GLU A 594 15.73 -34.36 -24.87
N TRP A 595 16.44 -33.31 -24.47
CA TRP A 595 15.90 -32.26 -23.60
C TRP A 595 15.49 -31.05 -24.43
N THR A 596 14.30 -30.53 -24.16
CA THR A 596 13.90 -29.21 -24.67
C THR A 596 14.37 -28.09 -23.72
N LEU A 597 14.61 -26.90 -24.26
CA LEU A 597 14.99 -25.72 -23.46
C LEU A 597 13.98 -25.44 -22.32
N ILE A 598 12.70 -25.67 -22.57
CA ILE A 598 11.63 -25.46 -21.58
C ILE A 598 11.70 -26.49 -20.46
N GLU A 599 11.97 -27.76 -20.78
CA GLU A 599 12.18 -28.79 -19.77
C GLU A 599 13.41 -28.50 -18.93
N ILE A 600 14.53 -28.12 -19.56
CA ILE A 600 15.77 -27.75 -18.85
C ILE A 600 15.51 -26.57 -17.92
N TYR A 601 14.88 -25.52 -18.43
CA TYR A 601 14.55 -24.34 -17.66
C TYR A 601 13.67 -24.69 -16.46
N ASN A 602 12.56 -25.40 -16.68
CA ASN A 602 11.64 -25.75 -15.59
C ASN A 602 12.31 -26.64 -14.55
N ASP A 603 13.08 -27.63 -14.96
CA ASP A 603 13.80 -28.54 -14.07
C ASP A 603 14.85 -27.80 -13.23
N PHE A 604 15.64 -26.93 -13.86
CA PHE A 604 16.63 -26.10 -13.19
C PHE A 604 16.01 -25.17 -12.14
N ILE A 605 14.89 -24.52 -12.45
CA ILE A 605 14.20 -23.63 -11.51
C ILE A 605 13.64 -24.41 -10.33
N ASN A 606 12.98 -25.55 -10.57
CA ASN A 606 12.48 -26.40 -9.47
C ASN A 606 13.62 -26.88 -8.58
N TYR A 607 14.75 -27.27 -9.18
CA TYR A 607 15.92 -27.69 -8.42
C TYR A 607 16.39 -26.58 -7.46
N LEU A 608 16.51 -25.33 -7.94
CA LEU A 608 16.94 -24.21 -7.11
C LEU A 608 15.94 -23.88 -6.00
N GLU A 609 14.64 -23.87 -6.31
CA GLU A 609 13.57 -23.60 -5.32
C GLU A 609 13.49 -24.70 -4.25
N GLU A 610 13.54 -25.97 -4.65
CA GLU A 610 13.59 -27.08 -3.71
C GLU A 610 14.86 -27.05 -2.86
N ARG A 611 15.99 -26.69 -3.46
CA ARG A 611 17.26 -26.60 -2.73
C ARG A 611 17.22 -25.48 -1.70
N GLU A 612 16.71 -24.31 -2.06
CA GLU A 612 16.55 -23.19 -1.13
C GLU A 612 15.62 -23.54 0.03
N SER A 613 14.45 -24.11 -0.26
CA SER A 613 13.50 -24.52 0.78
C SER A 613 14.09 -25.57 1.72
N LYS A 614 14.86 -26.53 1.19
CA LYS A 614 15.58 -27.53 2.00
C LYS A 614 16.71 -26.90 2.81
N SER A 615 17.45 -25.95 2.26
CA SER A 615 18.57 -25.28 2.95
C SER A 615 18.12 -24.31 4.05
N GLN A 616 16.87 -23.83 4.01
CA GLN A 616 16.31 -22.97 5.05
C GLN A 616 15.85 -23.72 6.30
N ASP A 617 15.71 -25.04 6.21
CA ASP A 617 15.33 -25.88 7.34
C ASP A 617 16.45 -25.91 8.40
N PRO A 618 16.19 -25.47 9.65
CA PRO A 618 17.20 -25.48 10.70
C PRO A 618 17.87 -26.82 10.94
N GLU A 619 17.17 -27.93 10.71
CA GLU A 619 17.73 -29.28 10.87
C GLU A 619 18.74 -29.59 9.75
N LYS A 620 18.39 -29.29 8.50
CA LYS A 620 19.29 -29.49 7.35
C LYS A 620 20.45 -28.51 7.31
N PHE A 621 20.34 -27.38 8.00
CA PHE A 621 21.46 -26.48 8.20
C PHE A 621 22.64 -27.17 8.91
N MET A 622 22.41 -28.21 9.71
CA MET A 622 23.47 -29.04 10.30
C MET A 622 24.33 -29.71 9.23
N GLU A 623 23.71 -30.28 8.19
CA GLU A 623 24.43 -30.91 7.07
C GLU A 623 25.29 -29.88 6.33
N PHE A 624 24.79 -28.65 6.19
CA PHE A 624 25.56 -27.56 5.63
C PHE A 624 26.76 -27.20 6.51
N LEU A 625 26.57 -27.04 7.82
CA LEU A 625 27.64 -26.73 8.76
C LEU A 625 28.72 -27.81 8.75
N ASP A 626 28.34 -29.09 8.78
CA ASP A 626 29.28 -30.21 8.76
C ASP A 626 30.16 -30.20 7.49
N ASN A 627 29.55 -29.99 6.33
CA ASN A 627 30.27 -29.85 5.07
C ASN A 627 31.19 -28.60 5.05
N PHE A 628 30.71 -27.48 5.59
CA PHE A 628 31.49 -26.25 5.69
C PHE A 628 32.72 -26.44 6.60
N ILE A 629 32.57 -27.13 7.73
CA ILE A 629 33.63 -27.44 8.69
C ILE A 629 34.67 -28.38 8.07
N ALA A 630 34.23 -29.39 7.32
CA ALA A 630 35.12 -30.34 6.65
C ALA A 630 36.07 -29.68 5.63
N GLN A 631 35.69 -28.52 5.08
CA GLN A 631 36.50 -27.76 4.12
C GLN A 631 37.45 -26.74 4.78
N GLU A 632 37.32 -26.48 6.08
CA GLU A 632 38.16 -25.52 6.80
C GLU A 632 39.57 -26.09 7.01
N LYS A 633 40.59 -25.33 6.59
CA LYS A 633 41.99 -25.77 6.63
C LYS A 633 42.69 -25.41 7.93
N ASN A 634 42.20 -24.38 8.64
CA ASN A 634 42.76 -23.95 9.91
C ASN A 634 42.21 -24.85 11.04
N GLU A 635 43.09 -25.61 11.69
CA GLU A 635 42.71 -26.57 12.76
C GLU A 635 42.02 -25.88 13.95
N ASP A 636 42.59 -24.78 14.45
CA ASP A 636 42.00 -24.02 15.57
C ASP A 636 40.59 -23.50 15.24
N LYS A 637 40.39 -23.03 14.00
CA LYS A 637 39.09 -22.57 13.53
C LYS A 637 38.12 -23.73 13.38
N ARG A 638 38.59 -24.87 12.85
CA ARG A 638 37.80 -26.09 12.66
C ARG A 638 37.29 -26.63 14.00
N ASP A 639 38.14 -26.70 15.01
CA ASP A 639 37.76 -27.20 16.35
C ASP A 639 36.73 -26.30 17.03
N ASN A 640 36.87 -24.98 16.89
CA ASN A 640 35.87 -24.02 17.35
C ASN A 640 34.53 -24.14 16.60
N LEU A 641 34.55 -24.40 15.29
CA LEU A 641 33.33 -24.65 14.54
C LEU A 641 32.68 -26.01 14.89
N LEU A 642 33.45 -27.04 15.23
CA LEU A 642 32.91 -28.31 15.75
C LEU A 642 32.24 -28.11 17.10
N SER A 643 32.80 -27.27 17.97
CA SER A 643 32.15 -26.85 19.21
C SER A 643 30.84 -26.11 18.93
N PHE A 644 30.85 -25.19 17.96
CA PHE A 644 29.64 -24.50 17.50
C PHE A 644 28.57 -25.49 16.99
N LEU A 645 28.94 -26.48 16.18
CA LEU A 645 28.01 -27.48 15.62
C LEU A 645 27.28 -28.25 16.73
N LYS A 646 28.01 -28.73 17.74
CA LYS A 646 27.43 -29.45 18.89
C LYS A 646 26.45 -28.58 19.69
N GLN A 647 26.81 -27.31 19.89
CA GLN A 647 25.95 -26.36 20.58
C GLN A 647 24.72 -26.01 19.74
N TYR A 648 24.84 -25.90 18.41
CA TYR A 648 23.71 -25.70 17.52
C TYR A 648 22.73 -26.87 17.57
N GLU A 649 23.22 -28.11 17.55
CA GLU A 649 22.40 -29.32 17.70
C GLU A 649 21.57 -29.30 18.99
N TYR A 650 22.21 -28.94 20.11
CA TYR A 650 21.53 -28.78 21.40
C TYR A 650 20.40 -27.73 21.33
N PHE A 651 20.62 -26.61 20.64
CA PHE A 651 19.64 -25.52 20.54
C PHE A 651 18.56 -25.71 19.48
N LEU A 652 18.56 -26.80 18.71
CA LEU A 652 17.44 -27.12 17.81
C LEU A 652 16.12 -27.25 18.58
N GLY A 653 16.16 -27.74 19.83
CA GLY A 653 14.98 -27.86 20.71
C GLY A 653 14.29 -26.53 21.05
N ILE A 654 14.97 -25.40 20.93
CA ILE A 654 14.38 -24.07 21.16
C ILE A 654 13.21 -23.80 20.20
N LYS A 655 13.23 -24.39 19.00
CA LYS A 655 12.16 -24.29 18.00
C LYS A 655 10.78 -24.64 18.56
N THR A 656 10.71 -25.59 19.48
CA THR A 656 9.46 -26.04 20.09
C THR A 656 9.25 -25.44 21.49
N GLU A 657 10.30 -25.38 22.30
CA GLU A 657 10.20 -24.98 23.70
C GLU A 657 9.98 -23.47 23.89
N PHE A 658 10.67 -22.64 23.10
CA PHE A 658 10.64 -21.19 23.28
C PHE A 658 9.27 -20.57 22.97
N PRO A 659 8.57 -20.93 21.87
CA PRO A 659 7.20 -20.46 21.65
C PRO A 659 6.24 -20.84 22.79
N ILE A 660 6.37 -22.04 23.35
CA ILE A 660 5.56 -22.50 24.50
C ILE A 660 5.87 -21.66 25.75
N TYR A 661 7.14 -21.39 26.00
CA TYR A 661 7.58 -20.52 27.10
C TYR A 661 6.97 -19.12 26.99
N ILE A 662 7.07 -18.48 25.83
CA ILE A 662 6.51 -17.14 25.58
C ILE A 662 4.99 -17.16 25.73
N LYS A 663 4.31 -18.17 25.17
CA LYS A 663 2.85 -18.30 25.30
C LYS A 663 2.42 -18.33 26.76
N LYS A 664 3.06 -19.15 27.60
CA LYS A 664 2.76 -19.23 29.04
C LYS A 664 2.99 -17.89 29.77
N LYS A 665 4.06 -17.16 29.42
CA LYS A 665 4.32 -15.82 29.96
C LYS A 665 3.18 -14.86 29.64
N ILE A 666 2.71 -14.85 28.40
CA ILE A 666 1.58 -14.03 27.96
C ILE A 666 0.29 -14.43 28.70
N GLU A 667 -0.01 -15.74 28.79
CA GLU A 667 -1.19 -16.26 29.51
C GLU A 667 -1.22 -15.86 30.98
N ASN A 668 -0.08 -16.02 31.68
CA ASN A 668 0.05 -15.64 33.08
C ASN A 668 -0.16 -14.14 33.27
N LYS A 669 0.44 -13.33 32.39
CA LYS A 669 0.34 -11.87 32.47
C LYS A 669 -1.09 -11.40 32.22
N ILE A 670 -1.77 -11.89 31.19
CA ILE A 670 -3.17 -11.55 30.88
C ILE A 670 -4.10 -11.96 32.02
N SER A 671 -3.87 -13.13 32.62
CA SER A 671 -4.65 -13.61 33.75
C SER A 671 -4.54 -12.66 34.94
N SER A 672 -3.34 -12.16 35.21
CA SER A 672 -3.04 -11.23 36.31
C SER A 672 -3.53 -9.79 36.12
N LEU A 673 -3.94 -9.39 34.90
CA LEU A 673 -4.43 -8.02 34.65
C LEU A 673 -5.68 -7.73 35.50
N LEU A 674 -5.60 -6.70 36.34
CA LEU A 674 -6.73 -6.22 37.14
C LEU A 674 -7.48 -5.10 36.42
N ALA A 675 -8.80 -5.02 36.65
CA ALA A 675 -9.61 -3.92 36.16
C ALA A 675 -9.33 -2.67 37.01
N THR A 676 -8.34 -1.88 36.62
CA THR A 676 -8.15 -0.54 37.17
C THR A 676 -8.73 0.47 36.19
N SER A 677 -9.73 1.25 36.64
CA SER A 677 -10.09 2.46 35.90
C SER A 677 -8.90 3.41 35.95
N GLN A 678 -8.31 3.72 34.79
CA GLN A 678 -7.27 4.73 34.73
C GLN A 678 -7.94 6.09 34.88
N GLU A 679 -7.79 6.72 36.05
CA GLU A 679 -8.11 8.13 36.20
C GLU A 679 -6.89 8.93 35.73
N ILE A 680 -7.07 9.71 34.67
CA ILE A 680 -6.02 10.58 34.12
C ILE A 680 -6.55 11.99 33.94
N ILE A 681 -5.65 12.92 33.63
CA ILE A 681 -6.02 14.29 33.32
C ILE A 681 -6.91 14.28 32.06
N PRO A 682 -8.10 14.91 32.07
CA PRO A 682 -9.09 14.81 31.00
C PRO A 682 -8.55 15.07 29.58
N LEU A 683 -7.62 16.01 29.44
CA LEU A 683 -7.01 16.34 28.14
C LEU A 683 -6.17 15.19 27.56
N GLU A 684 -5.57 14.35 28.42
CA GLU A 684 -4.74 13.22 28.01
C GLU A 684 -5.55 12.06 27.41
N TYR A 685 -6.88 12.03 27.59
CA TYR A 685 -7.71 11.06 26.88
C TYR A 685 -7.72 11.31 25.37
N PHE A 686 -7.54 12.55 24.92
CA PHE A 686 -7.59 12.91 23.49
C PHE A 686 -6.32 12.52 22.72
N LYS A 687 -5.29 12.01 23.40
CA LYS A 687 -4.00 11.66 22.80
C LYS A 687 -3.44 10.35 23.36
N VAL A 688 -3.02 9.45 22.48
CA VAL A 688 -2.16 8.30 22.82
C VAL A 688 -0.70 8.62 22.47
N ASN A 689 -0.51 9.32 21.35
CA ASN A 689 0.75 9.93 20.91
C ASN A 689 0.43 11.06 19.90
N GLU A 690 1.44 11.68 19.29
CA GLU A 690 1.23 12.77 18.31
C GLU A 690 0.38 12.33 17.10
N SER A 691 0.57 11.10 16.63
CA SER A 691 -0.12 10.55 15.46
C SER A 691 -1.51 9.98 15.77
N ASP A 692 -1.74 9.51 17.00
CA ASP A 692 -2.93 8.80 17.44
C ASP A 692 -3.67 9.65 18.47
N ASN A 693 -4.57 10.48 17.95
CA ASN A 693 -5.39 11.43 18.71
C ASN A 693 -6.83 11.45 18.17
N PHE A 694 -7.75 12.00 18.95
CA PHE A 694 -9.18 11.97 18.61
C PHE A 694 -9.51 12.63 17.25
N TYR A 695 -8.84 13.75 16.93
CA TYR A 695 -9.01 14.41 15.63
C TYR A 695 -8.58 13.51 14.48
N ASN A 696 -7.42 12.85 14.58
CA ASN A 696 -6.90 11.93 13.57
C ASN A 696 -7.79 10.69 13.44
N TYR A 697 -8.38 10.21 14.55
CA TYR A 697 -9.34 9.12 14.54
C TYR A 697 -10.60 9.47 13.74
N ILE A 698 -11.22 10.63 13.99
CA ILE A 698 -12.36 11.14 13.20
C ILE A 698 -11.95 11.32 11.73
N ARG A 699 -10.77 11.91 11.49
CA ARG A 699 -10.26 12.16 10.15
C ARG A 699 -10.08 10.85 9.35
N LYS A 700 -9.60 9.78 9.99
CA LYS A 700 -9.40 8.48 9.36
C LYS A 700 -10.72 7.76 9.08
N ASN A 701 -11.61 7.71 10.08
CA ASN A 701 -12.78 6.83 10.03
C ASN A 701 -14.01 7.47 9.39
N GLU A 702 -14.13 8.80 9.41
CA GLU A 702 -15.32 9.51 8.94
C GLU A 702 -15.07 10.54 7.85
N LEU A 703 -14.06 11.42 8.00
CA LEU A 703 -13.85 12.53 7.04
C LEU A 703 -13.30 12.07 5.68
N LYS A 704 -12.58 10.95 5.65
CA LYS A 704 -12.14 10.31 4.40
C LYS A 704 -13.30 9.48 3.85
N TYR A 705 -13.88 9.91 2.74
CA TYR A 705 -15.13 9.32 2.23
C TYR A 705 -14.95 7.83 1.84
N PHE A 706 -13.83 7.47 1.21
CA PHE A 706 -13.51 6.09 0.79
C PHE A 706 -12.63 5.34 1.80
N SER A 707 -12.55 5.76 3.06
CA SER A 707 -11.68 5.11 4.08
C SER A 707 -11.98 3.63 4.29
N LYS A 708 -13.21 3.22 3.98
CA LYS A 708 -13.73 1.86 4.13
C LYS A 708 -13.54 0.99 2.89
N LEU A 709 -13.07 1.57 1.78
CA LEU A 709 -12.82 0.84 0.55
C LEU A 709 -11.42 0.23 0.58
N ILE A 710 -11.31 -0.97 0.04
CA ILE A 710 -10.04 -1.66 -0.19
C ILE A 710 -9.86 -1.86 -1.70
N PRO A 711 -8.74 -1.43 -2.28
CA PRO A 711 -8.47 -1.57 -3.70
C PRO A 711 -7.88 -2.95 -3.96
N ILE A 712 -8.62 -3.80 -4.68
CA ILE A 712 -8.15 -5.09 -5.14
C ILE A 712 -7.89 -5.00 -6.64
N PRO A 713 -6.65 -5.24 -7.12
CA PRO A 713 -6.35 -5.17 -8.54
C PRO A 713 -7.19 -6.22 -9.28
N LYS A 714 -7.82 -5.81 -10.39
CA LYS A 714 -8.60 -6.66 -11.28
C LYS A 714 -7.83 -6.96 -12.56
N SER A 715 -7.18 -5.94 -13.11
CA SER A 715 -6.32 -6.08 -14.29
C SER A 715 -5.10 -5.17 -14.13
N LEU A 716 -3.92 -5.75 -14.35
CA LEU A 716 -2.67 -5.03 -14.54
C LEU A 716 -2.16 -5.38 -15.95
N ILE A 717 -1.94 -4.36 -16.77
CA ILE A 717 -1.44 -4.50 -18.13
C ILE A 717 -0.09 -3.81 -18.19
N LEU A 718 0.91 -4.57 -18.62
CA LEU A 718 2.26 -4.11 -18.84
C LEU A 718 2.55 -4.10 -20.34
N LYS A 719 3.30 -3.09 -20.79
CA LYS A 719 3.83 -3.02 -22.15
C LYS A 719 5.32 -3.34 -22.10
N TYR A 720 5.75 -4.32 -22.88
CA TYR A 720 7.14 -4.72 -22.94
C TYR A 720 8.01 -3.60 -23.53
N ASN A 721 9.17 -3.35 -22.91
CA ASN A 721 10.08 -2.29 -23.34
C ASN A 721 11.13 -2.86 -24.31
N SER A 722 10.77 -2.96 -25.59
CA SER A 722 11.63 -3.54 -26.63
C SER A 722 12.82 -2.65 -27.00
N THR A 723 14.00 -3.26 -27.10
CA THR A 723 15.17 -2.64 -27.75
C THR A 723 14.92 -2.46 -29.26
N ASN A 724 15.77 -1.68 -29.93
CA ASN A 724 15.65 -1.49 -31.38
C ASN A 724 15.74 -2.81 -32.16
N GLU A 725 16.64 -3.71 -31.77
CA GLU A 725 16.78 -5.05 -32.36
C GLU A 725 15.53 -5.91 -32.10
N GLU A 726 14.98 -5.86 -30.88
CA GLU A 726 13.79 -6.65 -30.54
C GLU A 726 12.55 -6.16 -31.30
N ARG A 727 12.43 -4.86 -31.61
CA ARG A 727 11.30 -4.33 -32.39
C ARG A 727 11.19 -4.98 -33.76
N GLU A 728 12.29 -5.44 -34.35
CA GLU A 728 12.27 -6.13 -35.63
C GLU A 728 11.60 -7.51 -35.54
N LEU A 729 11.64 -8.15 -34.36
CA LEU A 729 11.03 -9.45 -34.09
C LEU A 729 9.50 -9.36 -33.96
N PHE A 730 8.93 -8.17 -33.77
CA PHE A 730 7.51 -7.97 -33.54
C PHE A 730 6.84 -7.14 -34.66
N LYS A 731 5.56 -7.45 -34.95
CA LYS A 731 4.68 -6.67 -35.83
C LYS A 731 3.91 -5.59 -35.07
N GLY A 732 3.94 -5.62 -33.74
CA GLY A 732 3.24 -4.69 -32.86
C GLY A 732 3.72 -4.81 -31.41
N ASP A 733 3.06 -4.09 -30.50
CA ASP A 733 3.44 -4.08 -29.09
C ASP A 733 3.13 -5.41 -28.38
N LEU A 734 4.11 -5.94 -27.65
CA LEU A 734 3.92 -7.06 -26.73
C LEU A 734 3.34 -6.56 -25.39
N PHE A 735 2.20 -7.11 -25.00
CA PHE A 735 1.53 -6.82 -23.75
C PHE A 735 1.50 -8.06 -22.85
N GLN A 736 1.83 -7.87 -21.58
CA GLN A 736 1.67 -8.86 -20.53
C GLN A 736 0.50 -8.43 -19.63
N VAL A 737 -0.47 -9.32 -19.43
CA VAL A 737 -1.72 -9.05 -18.72
C VAL A 737 -1.85 -9.96 -17.51
N PHE A 738 -1.85 -9.35 -16.33
CA PHE A 738 -2.22 -9.98 -15.07
C PHE A 738 -3.73 -9.84 -14.90
N ASN A 739 -4.46 -10.92 -15.12
CA ASN A 739 -5.90 -10.98 -14.90
C ASN A 739 -6.18 -11.58 -13.52
N ILE A 740 -6.70 -10.75 -12.62
CA ILE A 740 -6.79 -11.04 -11.20
C ILE A 740 -8.26 -11.23 -10.81
N LYS A 741 -8.55 -12.36 -10.17
CA LYS A 741 -9.86 -12.70 -9.64
C LYS A 741 -9.78 -12.84 -8.13
N TYR A 742 -10.60 -12.08 -7.44
CA TYR A 742 -10.75 -12.16 -5.99
C TYR A 742 -12.07 -12.86 -5.64
N TRP A 743 -12.00 -13.82 -4.73
CA TRP A 743 -13.16 -14.49 -4.13
C TRP A 743 -13.36 -14.05 -2.69
N GLY A 744 -14.62 -14.05 -2.22
CA GLY A 744 -15.04 -13.46 -0.94
C GLY A 744 -14.26 -13.90 0.31
N ASP A 745 -13.68 -15.10 0.30
CA ASP A 745 -12.97 -15.66 1.47
C ASP A 745 -11.47 -15.27 1.54
N GLY A 746 -11.09 -14.19 0.84
CA GLY A 746 -9.70 -13.73 0.79
C GLY A 746 -8.81 -14.50 -0.17
N TYR A 747 -9.37 -15.38 -1.02
CA TYR A 747 -8.60 -16.07 -2.06
C TYR A 747 -8.46 -15.21 -3.30
N ILE A 748 -7.25 -15.19 -3.87
CA ILE A 748 -6.94 -14.54 -5.14
C ILE A 748 -6.38 -15.56 -6.14
N MET A 749 -6.84 -15.46 -7.38
CA MET A 749 -6.26 -16.15 -8.53
C MET A 749 -5.76 -15.13 -9.53
N VAL A 750 -4.51 -15.26 -9.95
CA VAL A 750 -3.93 -14.43 -11.00
C VAL A 750 -3.60 -15.31 -12.19
N ASN A 751 -4.08 -14.95 -13.37
CA ASN A 751 -3.69 -15.56 -14.64
C ASN A 751 -2.78 -14.59 -15.37
N LEU A 752 -1.58 -15.04 -15.71
CA LEU A 752 -0.69 -14.29 -16.58
C LEU A 752 -0.96 -14.69 -18.02
N LEU A 753 -1.19 -13.66 -18.83
CA LEU A 753 -1.54 -13.78 -20.23
C LEU A 753 -0.65 -12.85 -21.06
N ASP A 754 -0.44 -13.16 -22.34
CA ASP A 754 0.17 -12.21 -23.28
C ASP A 754 -0.41 -12.36 -24.69
N ASN A 755 -0.12 -11.39 -25.56
CA ASN A 755 -0.50 -11.41 -26.96
C ASN A 755 0.61 -11.91 -27.89
N PHE A 756 1.62 -12.64 -27.38
CA PHE A 756 2.86 -12.96 -28.11
C PHE A 756 2.60 -13.58 -29.48
N LYS A 757 1.67 -14.55 -29.58
CA LYS A 757 1.27 -15.20 -30.83
C LYS A 757 0.93 -14.24 -31.97
N GLN A 758 0.31 -13.12 -31.61
CA GLN A 758 -0.28 -12.19 -32.56
C GLN A 758 0.74 -11.18 -33.06
N VAL A 759 1.74 -10.88 -32.23
CA VAL A 759 2.72 -9.84 -32.51
C VAL A 759 4.08 -10.39 -32.91
N TYR A 760 4.44 -11.63 -32.55
CA TYR A 760 5.74 -12.20 -32.89
C TYR A 760 5.83 -12.60 -34.37
N ARG A 761 6.96 -12.30 -35.03
CA ARG A 761 7.22 -12.68 -36.42
C ARG A 761 7.87 -14.06 -36.48
N GLU A 762 7.11 -15.08 -36.85
CA GLU A 762 7.64 -16.46 -36.92
C GLU A 762 8.72 -16.68 -38.01
N TRP A 763 8.77 -15.85 -39.06
CA TRP A 763 9.58 -16.11 -40.27
C TRP A 763 10.97 -15.43 -40.35
N ILE A 764 11.45 -14.69 -39.35
CA ILE A 764 12.76 -13.98 -39.42
C ILE A 764 14.00 -14.91 -39.24
N LYS A 765 13.93 -16.20 -39.60
CA LYS A 765 15.18 -17.01 -39.77
C LYS A 765 15.15 -17.97 -40.97
N GLU A 766 14.35 -17.68 -42.00
CA GLU A 766 14.51 -18.33 -43.32
C GLU A 766 15.06 -17.37 -44.40
N LEU A 767 15.52 -16.18 -43.97
CA LEU A 767 16.54 -15.39 -44.65
C LEU A 767 17.83 -15.52 -43.84
#